data_AF-A0A2G8LMN9-F1
#
_entry.id   AF-A0A2G8LMN9-F1
#
_cell.length_a   1.000
_cell.length_b   1.000
_cell.length_c   1.000
_cell.angle_alpha   90.00
_cell.angle_beta   90.00
_cell.angle_gamma   90.00
#
_symmetry.space_group_name_H-M   'P 1'
#
loop_
_entity.id
_entity.type
_entity.pdbx_description
1 polymer ?
#
loop_
_entity_poly.entity_id
_entity_poly.type
_entity_poly.pdbx_seq_one_letter_code
_entity_poly.pdbx_strand_id
1 'polypeptide(L)'
;MGEAFEWGRMEDEDDLLDEMENDLRDLNLDLERTITTGLKTAEEIERLTVDEKLNDVDRALYLLSSGQDVQRISVVRDLAKLIRENQVEGMRKVVPKVREVLHLSCQELQEAATVAFVQIAEDKSIPPQLYAQTFLQTILQNIDSRDPDISESWLSVLLQVIKFLPKEIIKRDILSIAIAKGQLNQSVQSRLASCQIIGKVATRFDSFMIKKDVLPLVTALCQDVDYEVRACMCKELAVVARGLGLEPTQSAILPELVELSNDEESCVRLSALETIVNLLSLLDDETCNQTIIPLVCKYCDNAMQNKDVTLPSIAKQFGKLCHGLSVNLTEEQKIWSLNYYRDLCIFGLHEKPPPEEAMSPRIQALYKEEERQRECRHQSAFNLPCMVLFAGAKNFKSELHSSFASLCDDPEEQVRISLAKGFHEVSKLLGSSVHIIQGEFINILRDDSLEVVAALVSHLPETCEAFIKGFAKNDSKIIGFRKNQFLISRKLQDNCFSDVIPALLSAESRAAASRNWRLHSDILDKFSCLAKCLTSDQIYHKFVPVVFHCITSHKPLPVHLAACRTICVFIKYNRKQEQRQELCSQLIEECRNHQSSRYRRLFLDVCVYLMEVFSKSFFNEHFFEKVLELAEDPIANVRLRCCTLLPMLKTQLKLPKDRQLLQQLDLVVRKLLVMEKDRDVTAAIRQAACDMDKVQVAVQSLTAKQYFEEDFLDQKKEEEERSLLQAEEKEKERKANPVPSSAKSTSSERRRTDTKTDKMERTIGSASSTTSNTTRKASRLKAVSSTGRKTSPSPTGPPSHTANRAASKSMKSKKPESSHLNDSHSNATTPSRIPSKANSSAGKKSPLETNNNKPSAIRLKKKETSSPSSTEVRRASAGNVTHDKKSPLQPRRVSGGTLESTRKSSSADVTRKPSGGPSLNQE
;
A
#
# COMPACT_ATOMS: atom_id res chain seq x y z
N MET A 1 17.29 43.66 58.28
CA MET A 1 18.10 42.48 58.64
C MET A 1 18.83 42.07 57.38
N GLY A 2 20.11 41.76 57.49
CA GLY A 2 20.89 41.22 56.38
C GLY A 2 21.74 40.08 56.90
N GLU A 3 22.11 39.18 56.01
CA GLU A 3 23.19 38.23 56.18
C GLU A 3 23.90 38.16 54.83
N ALA A 4 25.23 38.30 54.85
CA ALA A 4 26.05 38.15 53.66
C ALA A 4 26.57 36.71 53.61
N PHE A 5 26.52 36.10 52.43
CA PHE A 5 27.24 34.87 52.16
C PHE A 5 28.39 35.18 51.23
N GLU A 6 29.60 35.17 51.80
CA GLU A 6 30.84 35.08 51.02
C GLU A 6 30.85 33.71 50.32
N TRP A 7 31.26 33.68 49.06
CA TRP A 7 31.57 32.43 48.36
C TRP A 7 33.06 32.32 48.09
N GLY A 8 33.54 31.08 48.14
CA GLY A 8 34.94 30.74 48.14
C GLY A 8 35.69 31.12 46.87
N ARG A 9 36.96 31.44 47.09
CA ARG A 9 38.07 31.56 46.15
C ARG A 9 38.06 30.51 45.02
N MET A 10 38.46 30.95 43.82
CA MET A 10 38.64 30.13 42.63
C MET A 10 39.86 29.21 42.78
N GLU A 11 39.64 27.92 43.04
CA GLU A 11 40.65 26.86 42.91
C GLU A 11 40.10 25.63 42.13
N ASP A 12 38.77 25.45 42.01
CA ASP A 12 38.13 24.28 41.36
C ASP A 12 38.00 24.34 39.80
N GLU A 13 38.22 25.49 39.15
CA GLU A 13 38.01 25.62 37.69
C GLU A 13 39.16 25.01 36.85
N ASP A 14 40.40 25.05 37.35
CA ASP A 14 41.57 24.50 36.64
C ASP A 14 41.59 22.95 36.70
N ASP A 15 41.26 22.34 37.85
CA ASP A 15 41.15 20.88 37.98
C ASP A 15 40.04 20.30 37.06
N LEU A 16 38.92 21.01 36.92
CA LEU A 16 37.85 20.64 35.97
C LEU A 16 38.26 20.80 34.51
N LEU A 17 39.13 21.77 34.19
CA LEU A 17 39.69 21.92 32.84
C LEU A 17 40.71 20.82 32.54
N ASP A 18 41.55 20.42 33.50
CA ASP A 18 42.49 19.32 33.35
C ASP A 18 41.78 17.96 33.28
N GLU A 19 40.71 17.70 34.06
CA GLU A 19 39.85 16.52 33.86
C GLU A 19 39.24 16.54 32.45
N MET A 20 38.67 17.67 32.00
CA MET A 20 38.10 17.78 30.65
C MET A 20 39.14 17.65 29.53
N GLU A 21 40.38 18.12 29.68
CA GLU A 21 41.42 17.94 28.68
C GLU A 21 41.94 16.49 28.64
N ASN A 22 41.97 15.79 29.77
CA ASN A 22 42.30 14.37 29.81
C ASN A 22 41.17 13.49 29.24
N ASP A 23 39.91 13.75 29.58
CA ASP A 23 38.74 13.10 28.96
C ASP A 23 38.70 13.35 27.44
N LEU A 24 39.02 14.56 26.98
CA LEU A 24 39.15 14.87 25.55
C LEU A 24 40.33 14.15 24.91
N ARG A 25 41.47 13.99 25.60
CA ARG A 25 42.61 13.21 25.10
C ARG A 25 42.27 11.73 25.00
N ASP A 26 41.63 11.13 26.00
CA ASP A 26 41.22 9.73 25.95
C ASP A 26 40.13 9.47 24.91
N LEU A 27 39.13 10.37 24.78
CA LEU A 27 38.18 10.34 23.66
C LEU A 27 38.86 10.48 22.30
N ASN A 28 39.87 11.34 22.17
CA ASN A 28 40.60 11.52 20.93
C ASN A 28 41.57 10.35 20.65
N LEU A 29 42.10 9.69 21.68
CA LEU A 29 42.90 8.46 21.58
C LEU A 29 42.07 7.24 21.21
N ASP A 30 40.86 7.08 21.77
CA ASP A 30 39.94 6.01 21.35
C ASP A 30 39.28 6.31 20.00
N LEU A 31 39.08 7.58 19.63
CA LEU A 31 38.72 7.97 18.27
C LEU A 31 39.87 7.71 17.29
N GLU A 32 41.12 8.05 17.63
CA GLU A 32 42.30 7.69 16.84
C GLU A 32 42.49 6.17 16.76
N ARG A 33 42.24 5.39 17.83
CA ARG A 33 42.22 3.91 17.76
C ARG A 33 41.11 3.40 16.86
N THR A 34 39.92 3.98 16.92
CA THR A 34 38.78 3.58 16.06
C THR A 34 39.06 3.93 14.59
N ILE A 35 39.70 5.07 14.32
CA ILE A 35 40.11 5.49 12.98
C ILE A 35 41.30 4.66 12.48
N THR A 36 42.34 4.42 13.29
CA THR A 36 43.54 3.65 12.90
C THR A 36 43.31 2.14 12.83
N THR A 37 42.30 1.60 13.51
CA THR A 37 41.83 0.21 13.28
C THR A 37 40.91 0.09 12.06
N GLY A 38 40.33 1.20 11.59
CA GLY A 38 39.58 1.27 10.32
C GLY A 38 40.45 1.62 9.09
N LEU A 39 41.54 2.36 9.28
CA LEU A 39 42.49 2.73 8.23
C LEU A 39 43.51 1.61 8.02
N LYS A 40 43.34 0.88 6.91
CA LYS A 40 44.31 -0.11 6.43
C LYS A 40 45.71 0.49 6.34
N THR A 41 46.71 -0.27 6.79
CA THR A 41 48.11 0.19 6.82
C THR A 41 48.65 0.48 5.43
N ALA A 42 49.74 1.25 5.29
CA ALA A 42 50.33 1.56 3.98
C ALA A 42 50.70 0.29 3.18
N GLU A 43 51.28 -0.73 3.82
CA GLU A 43 51.53 -2.04 3.20
C GLU A 43 50.24 -2.77 2.79
N GLU A 44 49.16 -2.61 3.56
CA GLU A 44 47.87 -3.25 3.27
C GLU A 44 47.11 -2.53 2.16
N ILE A 45 47.21 -1.21 2.07
CA ILE A 45 46.78 -0.42 0.92
C ILE A 45 47.56 -0.87 -0.32
N GLU A 46 48.90 -0.93 -0.25
CA GLU A 46 49.74 -1.38 -1.36
C GLU A 46 49.42 -2.82 -1.80
N ARG A 47 49.18 -3.76 -0.87
CA ARG A 47 48.72 -5.13 -1.15
C ARG A 47 47.32 -5.21 -1.76
N LEU A 48 46.50 -4.16 -1.65
CA LEU A 48 45.13 -4.11 -2.17
C LEU A 48 44.98 -3.21 -3.39
N THR A 49 45.95 -2.34 -3.66
CA THR A 49 46.07 -1.57 -4.89
C THR A 49 46.34 -2.51 -6.06
N VAL A 50 45.46 -2.48 -7.06
CA VAL A 50 45.65 -3.21 -8.31
C VAL A 50 46.27 -2.27 -9.34
N ASP A 51 47.22 -2.74 -10.15
CA ASP A 51 47.84 -1.93 -11.21
C ASP A 51 46.76 -1.43 -12.20
N GLU A 52 46.63 -0.10 -12.29
CA GLU A 52 45.66 0.60 -13.15
C GLU A 52 45.84 0.28 -14.65
N LYS A 53 46.98 -0.31 -15.04
CA LYS A 53 47.26 -0.74 -16.42
C LYS A 53 46.61 -2.08 -16.79
N LEU A 54 46.06 -2.83 -15.82
CA LEU A 54 45.35 -4.08 -16.10
C LEU A 54 43.98 -3.80 -16.72
N ASN A 55 43.70 -4.45 -17.85
CA ASN A 55 42.35 -4.49 -18.41
C ASN A 55 41.39 -5.25 -17.47
N ASP A 56 40.08 -5.07 -17.66
CA ASP A 56 39.05 -5.59 -16.76
C ASP A 56 39.09 -7.12 -16.57
N VAL A 57 39.51 -7.86 -17.60
CA VAL A 57 39.62 -9.32 -17.55
C VAL A 57 40.81 -9.76 -16.71
N ASP A 58 41.99 -9.21 -16.97
CA ASP A 58 43.21 -9.59 -16.25
C ASP A 58 43.19 -9.05 -14.81
N ARG A 59 42.54 -7.89 -14.58
CA ARG A 59 42.17 -7.36 -13.25
C ARG A 59 41.25 -8.31 -12.48
N ALA A 60 40.20 -8.81 -13.12
CA ALA A 60 39.30 -9.80 -12.52
C ALA A 60 40.03 -11.10 -12.13
N LEU A 61 40.96 -11.57 -12.97
CA LEU A 61 41.74 -12.79 -12.71
C LEU A 61 42.72 -12.62 -11.55
N TYR A 62 43.38 -11.47 -11.45
CA TYR A 62 44.24 -11.14 -10.31
C TYR A 62 43.45 -11.14 -9.00
N LEU A 63 42.32 -10.42 -8.96
CA LEU A 63 41.48 -10.33 -7.76
C LEU A 63 40.88 -11.68 -7.34
N LEU A 64 40.45 -12.53 -8.29
CA LEU A 64 39.98 -13.89 -8.00
C LEU A 64 41.10 -14.84 -7.53
N SER A 65 42.36 -14.57 -7.87
CA SER A 65 43.50 -15.44 -7.54
C SER A 65 44.27 -15.01 -6.29
N SER A 66 44.24 -13.71 -5.95
CA SER A 66 45.09 -13.14 -4.89
C SER A 66 44.44 -12.02 -4.07
N GLY A 67 43.26 -11.52 -4.45
CA GLY A 67 42.54 -10.49 -3.68
C GLY A 67 41.88 -11.02 -2.41
N GLN A 68 41.43 -10.10 -1.54
CA GLN A 68 40.57 -10.37 -0.38
C GLN A 68 39.15 -10.78 -0.81
N ASP A 69 38.39 -11.46 0.06
CA ASP A 69 37.05 -11.96 -0.30
C ASP A 69 36.08 -10.86 -0.75
N VAL A 70 36.13 -9.66 -0.17
CA VAL A 70 35.34 -8.50 -0.63
C VAL A 70 35.63 -8.15 -2.10
N GLN A 71 36.89 -8.28 -2.54
CA GLN A 71 37.28 -8.05 -3.93
C GLN A 71 36.82 -9.20 -4.85
N ARG A 72 36.88 -10.45 -4.38
CA ARG A 72 36.34 -11.63 -5.08
C ARG A 72 34.83 -11.49 -5.28
N ILE A 73 34.11 -11.07 -4.23
CA ILE A 73 32.68 -10.78 -4.24
C ILE A 73 32.34 -9.71 -5.27
N SER A 74 33.12 -8.63 -5.37
CA SER A 74 32.92 -7.60 -6.41
C SER A 74 33.05 -8.19 -7.81
N VAL A 75 34.12 -8.93 -8.10
CA VAL A 75 34.33 -9.55 -9.43
C VAL A 75 33.23 -10.56 -9.78
N VAL A 76 32.73 -11.32 -8.80
CA VAL A 76 31.62 -12.26 -9.02
C VAL A 76 30.31 -11.53 -9.28
N ARG A 77 30.01 -10.43 -8.56
CA ARG A 77 28.82 -9.58 -8.85
C ARG A 77 28.91 -8.95 -10.24
N ASP A 78 30.08 -8.46 -10.64
CA ASP A 78 30.32 -7.87 -11.96
C ASP A 78 30.42 -8.91 -13.10
N LEU A 79 30.39 -10.22 -12.82
CA LEU A 79 30.62 -11.29 -13.81
C LEU A 79 29.66 -11.22 -15.01
N ALA A 80 28.39 -10.88 -14.79
CA ALA A 80 27.39 -10.72 -15.86
C ALA A 80 27.74 -9.57 -16.81
N LYS A 81 28.30 -8.48 -16.28
CA LYS A 81 28.82 -7.34 -17.04
C LYS A 81 30.09 -7.72 -17.80
N LEU A 82 31.06 -8.35 -17.13
CA LEU A 82 32.33 -8.80 -17.73
C LEU A 82 32.11 -9.75 -18.92
N ILE A 83 31.12 -10.66 -18.84
CA ILE A 83 30.75 -11.55 -19.94
C ILE A 83 30.01 -10.79 -21.06
N ARG A 84 29.24 -9.75 -20.75
CA ARG A 84 28.56 -8.91 -21.75
C ARG A 84 29.55 -8.08 -22.57
N GLU A 85 30.55 -7.50 -21.90
CA GLU A 85 31.53 -6.58 -22.50
C GLU A 85 32.69 -7.34 -23.18
N ASN A 86 33.16 -8.45 -22.59
CA ASN A 86 34.34 -9.21 -23.04
C ASN A 86 34.05 -10.71 -23.20
N GLN A 87 32.93 -11.08 -23.83
CA GLN A 87 32.36 -12.44 -23.88
C GLN A 87 33.37 -13.58 -24.08
N VAL A 88 34.25 -13.50 -25.08
CA VAL A 88 35.22 -14.56 -25.40
C VAL A 88 36.24 -14.76 -24.28
N GLU A 89 36.78 -13.66 -23.75
CA GLU A 89 37.81 -13.68 -22.71
C GLU A 89 37.22 -13.97 -21.32
N GLY A 90 36.07 -13.39 -21.00
CA GLY A 90 35.33 -13.64 -19.76
C GLY A 90 34.93 -15.11 -19.62
N MET A 91 34.36 -15.71 -20.67
CA MET A 91 34.01 -17.14 -20.67
C MET A 91 35.23 -18.07 -20.66
N ARG A 92 36.34 -17.67 -21.30
CA ARG A 92 37.55 -18.52 -21.40
C ARG A 92 38.47 -18.44 -20.19
N LYS A 93 38.64 -17.27 -19.59
CA LYS A 93 39.56 -17.02 -18.47
C LYS A 93 38.82 -16.89 -17.13
N VAL A 94 37.86 -15.96 -17.03
CA VAL A 94 37.28 -15.52 -15.74
C VAL A 94 36.31 -16.56 -15.17
N VAL A 95 35.38 -17.08 -15.99
CA VAL A 95 34.36 -18.04 -15.52
C VAL A 95 34.96 -19.34 -14.95
N PRO A 96 35.99 -19.97 -15.56
CA PRO A 96 36.69 -21.08 -14.93
C PRO A 96 37.29 -20.73 -13.56
N LYS A 97 37.87 -19.53 -13.40
CA LYS A 97 38.44 -19.09 -12.12
C LYS A 97 37.36 -18.85 -11.05
N VAL A 98 36.21 -18.26 -11.41
CA VAL A 98 35.07 -18.13 -10.49
C VAL A 98 34.60 -19.52 -10.01
N ARG A 99 34.46 -20.49 -10.92
CA ARG A 99 34.06 -21.86 -10.56
C ARG A 99 35.09 -22.58 -9.68
N GLU A 100 36.37 -22.35 -9.89
CA GLU A 100 37.45 -22.87 -9.04
C GLU A 100 37.34 -22.34 -7.60
N VAL A 101 37.16 -21.03 -7.44
CA VAL A 101 37.12 -20.37 -6.11
C VAL A 101 35.85 -20.73 -5.32
N LEU A 102 34.70 -20.88 -5.98
CA LEU A 102 33.42 -21.15 -5.31
C LEU A 102 33.41 -22.43 -4.47
N HIS A 103 34.12 -23.49 -4.87
CA HIS A 103 34.07 -24.78 -4.17
C HIS A 103 34.62 -24.77 -2.73
N LEU A 104 35.30 -23.70 -2.31
CA LEU A 104 35.83 -23.52 -0.94
C LEU A 104 35.50 -22.13 -0.35
N SER A 105 34.54 -21.40 -0.93
CA SER A 105 34.27 -20.01 -0.56
C SER A 105 33.30 -19.85 0.60
N CYS A 106 33.33 -18.67 1.23
CA CYS A 106 32.32 -18.24 2.19
C CYS A 106 30.93 -18.09 1.55
N GLN A 107 29.90 -18.09 2.40
CA GLN A 107 28.50 -17.89 2.03
C GLN A 107 28.29 -16.61 1.19
N GLU A 108 28.91 -15.49 1.57
CA GLU A 108 28.77 -14.22 0.85
C GLU A 108 29.22 -14.29 -0.63
N LEU A 109 30.22 -15.12 -0.96
CA LEU A 109 30.66 -15.33 -2.33
C LEU A 109 29.76 -16.31 -3.09
N GLN A 110 29.16 -17.28 -2.40
CA GLN A 110 28.11 -18.14 -2.96
C GLN A 110 26.89 -17.30 -3.33
N GLU A 111 26.41 -16.44 -2.42
CA GLU A 111 25.30 -15.51 -2.66
C GLU A 111 25.59 -14.49 -3.76
N ALA A 112 26.84 -14.02 -3.87
CA ALA A 112 27.26 -13.21 -5.02
C ALA A 112 27.14 -13.99 -6.35
N ALA A 113 27.50 -15.27 -6.36
CA ALA A 113 27.45 -16.12 -7.55
C ALA A 113 26.03 -16.55 -7.93
N THR A 114 25.13 -16.79 -6.96
CA THR A 114 23.74 -17.13 -7.27
C THR A 114 23.04 -15.99 -8.02
N VAL A 115 23.20 -14.75 -7.56
CA VAL A 115 22.72 -13.53 -8.25
C VAL A 115 23.33 -13.41 -9.65
N ALA A 116 24.66 -13.52 -9.77
CA ALA A 116 25.35 -13.37 -11.04
C ALA A 116 24.96 -14.45 -12.07
N PHE A 117 24.79 -15.71 -11.65
CA PHE A 117 24.43 -16.81 -12.55
C PHE A 117 23.00 -16.64 -13.08
N VAL A 118 22.04 -16.22 -12.23
CA VAL A 118 20.69 -15.84 -12.66
C VAL A 118 20.76 -14.69 -13.68
N GLN A 119 21.50 -13.63 -13.37
CA GLN A 119 21.63 -12.46 -14.26
C GLN A 119 22.19 -12.83 -15.65
N ILE A 120 23.23 -13.67 -15.73
CA ILE A 120 23.79 -14.14 -17.01
C ILE A 120 22.74 -14.86 -17.88
N ALA A 121 21.82 -15.60 -17.25
CA ALA A 121 20.73 -16.29 -17.95
C ALA A 121 19.59 -15.33 -18.36
N GLU A 122 19.25 -14.34 -17.51
CA GLU A 122 18.23 -13.32 -17.77
C GLU A 122 18.63 -12.38 -18.91
N ASP A 123 19.88 -11.89 -18.89
CA ASP A 123 20.49 -11.05 -19.92
C ASP A 123 20.61 -11.75 -21.28
N LYS A 124 20.62 -13.10 -21.28
CA LYS A 124 20.95 -13.95 -22.44
C LYS A 124 22.33 -13.64 -23.03
N SER A 125 23.28 -13.24 -22.16
CA SER A 125 24.66 -12.88 -22.54
C SER A 125 25.44 -14.02 -23.22
N ILE A 126 24.95 -15.26 -23.15
CA ILE A 126 25.46 -16.43 -23.88
C ILE A 126 24.31 -17.35 -24.33
N PRO A 127 24.50 -18.20 -25.36
CA PRO A 127 23.49 -19.17 -25.78
C PRO A 127 23.11 -20.17 -24.67
N PRO A 128 21.84 -20.59 -24.54
CA PRO A 128 21.39 -21.49 -23.46
C PRO A 128 22.14 -22.83 -23.38
N GLN A 129 22.61 -23.36 -24.50
CA GLN A 129 23.43 -24.57 -24.55
C GLN A 129 24.81 -24.36 -23.90
N LEU A 130 25.44 -23.20 -24.14
CA LEU A 130 26.71 -22.83 -23.53
C LEU A 130 26.52 -22.51 -22.04
N TYR A 131 25.40 -21.86 -21.66
CA TYR A 131 25.05 -21.66 -20.26
C TYR A 131 24.94 -22.99 -19.51
N ALA A 132 24.20 -23.96 -20.07
CA ALA A 132 24.07 -25.28 -19.47
C ALA A 132 25.43 -26.00 -19.33
N GLN A 133 26.26 -26.00 -20.37
CA GLN A 133 27.59 -26.63 -20.33
C GLN A 133 28.54 -25.98 -19.31
N THR A 134 28.36 -24.69 -18.99
CA THR A 134 29.29 -23.92 -18.16
C THR A 134 28.84 -23.82 -16.71
N PHE A 135 27.56 -23.50 -16.46
CA PHE A 135 27.06 -23.10 -15.14
C PHE A 135 26.15 -24.16 -14.49
N LEU A 136 25.36 -24.91 -15.27
CA LEU A 136 24.38 -25.86 -14.70
C LEU A 136 25.04 -26.92 -13.83
N GLN A 137 26.20 -27.45 -14.21
CA GLN A 137 26.90 -28.44 -13.40
C GLN A 137 27.31 -27.92 -12.01
N THR A 138 27.68 -26.63 -11.91
CA THR A 138 28.03 -25.98 -10.64
C THR A 138 26.77 -25.67 -9.82
N ILE A 139 25.66 -25.28 -10.44
CA ILE A 139 24.36 -25.14 -9.76
C ILE A 139 23.95 -26.48 -9.12
N LEU A 140 23.92 -27.55 -9.92
CA LEU A 140 23.52 -28.89 -9.48
C LEU A 140 24.41 -29.42 -8.35
N GLN A 141 25.73 -29.18 -8.41
CA GLN A 141 26.67 -29.59 -7.36
C GLN A 141 26.42 -28.91 -6.00
N ASN A 142 26.02 -27.63 -5.98
CA ASN A 142 25.80 -26.92 -4.72
C ASN A 142 24.40 -27.16 -4.13
N ILE A 143 23.44 -27.68 -4.90
CA ILE A 143 22.15 -28.19 -4.39
C ILE A 143 22.35 -29.48 -3.57
N ASP A 144 23.48 -30.17 -3.75
CA ASP A 144 23.93 -31.29 -2.90
C ASP A 144 24.86 -30.83 -1.75
N SER A 145 24.91 -29.53 -1.44
CA SER A 145 25.62 -29.01 -0.27
C SER A 145 25.04 -29.57 1.03
N ARG A 146 25.91 -29.77 2.03
CA ARG A 146 25.51 -30.12 3.41
C ARG A 146 25.03 -28.91 4.21
N ASP A 147 25.27 -27.72 3.67
CA ASP A 147 24.86 -26.44 4.22
C ASP A 147 23.45 -26.10 3.69
N PRO A 148 22.43 -25.94 4.54
CA PRO A 148 21.06 -25.66 4.13
C PRO A 148 20.92 -24.33 3.38
N ASP A 149 21.59 -23.28 3.85
CA ASP A 149 21.46 -21.92 3.31
C ASP A 149 22.09 -21.83 1.92
N ILE A 150 23.23 -22.50 1.72
CA ILE A 150 23.86 -22.67 0.40
C ILE A 150 22.97 -23.54 -0.52
N SER A 151 22.49 -24.69 -0.05
CA SER A 151 21.73 -25.61 -0.93
C SER A 151 20.37 -25.02 -1.37
N GLU A 152 19.64 -24.35 -0.49
CA GLU A 152 18.40 -23.62 -0.83
C GLU A 152 18.67 -22.43 -1.77
N SER A 153 19.75 -21.67 -1.54
CA SER A 153 20.15 -20.56 -2.41
C SER A 153 20.44 -21.04 -3.85
N TRP A 154 21.15 -22.16 -4.01
CA TRP A 154 21.44 -22.73 -5.33
C TRP A 154 20.23 -23.45 -5.95
N LEU A 155 19.32 -23.98 -5.14
CA LEU A 155 18.03 -24.51 -5.60
C LEU A 155 17.17 -23.39 -6.20
N SER A 156 17.09 -22.24 -5.53
CA SER A 156 16.45 -21.03 -6.05
C SER A 156 17.03 -20.59 -7.40
N VAL A 157 18.36 -20.65 -7.59
CA VAL A 157 18.98 -20.39 -8.91
C VAL A 157 18.44 -21.36 -9.97
N LEU A 158 18.44 -22.67 -9.69
CA LEU A 158 17.95 -23.68 -10.64
C LEU A 158 16.50 -23.41 -11.05
N LEU A 159 15.62 -23.15 -10.09
CA LEU A 159 14.20 -22.86 -10.31
C LEU A 159 13.99 -21.56 -11.09
N GLN A 160 14.89 -20.59 -10.97
CA GLN A 160 14.87 -19.36 -11.77
C GLN A 160 15.35 -19.60 -13.21
N VAL A 161 16.45 -20.34 -13.41
CA VAL A 161 17.08 -20.48 -14.74
C VAL A 161 16.45 -21.57 -15.64
N ILE A 162 15.71 -22.54 -15.10
CA ILE A 162 14.98 -23.58 -15.89
C ILE A 162 14.14 -22.99 -17.03
N LYS A 163 13.61 -21.76 -16.87
CA LYS A 163 12.82 -21.07 -17.90
C LYS A 163 13.61 -20.78 -19.19
N PHE A 164 14.93 -20.65 -19.12
CA PHE A 164 15.81 -20.35 -20.25
C PHE A 164 16.42 -21.57 -20.95
N LEU A 165 16.39 -22.75 -20.30
CA LEU A 165 17.12 -23.93 -20.78
C LEU A 165 16.37 -24.69 -21.90
N PRO A 166 17.09 -25.40 -22.80
CA PRO A 166 16.49 -26.30 -23.80
C PRO A 166 15.76 -27.48 -23.14
N LYS A 167 14.64 -27.93 -23.73
CA LYS A 167 13.82 -29.04 -23.19
C LYS A 167 14.62 -30.33 -23.01
N GLU A 168 15.57 -30.58 -23.89
CA GLU A 168 16.42 -31.77 -23.96
C GLU A 168 17.38 -31.83 -22.77
N ILE A 169 17.94 -30.67 -22.40
CA ILE A 169 18.82 -30.50 -21.23
C ILE A 169 18.00 -30.63 -19.95
N ILE A 170 16.81 -30.01 -19.89
CA ILE A 170 15.90 -30.14 -18.74
C ILE A 170 15.52 -31.62 -18.53
N LYS A 171 15.19 -32.36 -19.60
CA LYS A 171 14.85 -33.80 -19.50
C LYS A 171 16.05 -34.68 -19.15
N ARG A 172 17.24 -34.43 -19.70
CA ARG A 172 18.41 -35.29 -19.49
C ARG A 172 19.10 -35.04 -18.15
N ASP A 173 19.25 -33.77 -17.77
CA ASP A 173 20.17 -33.35 -16.69
C ASP A 173 19.46 -32.87 -15.43
N ILE A 174 18.21 -32.38 -15.52
CA ILE A 174 17.47 -31.80 -14.39
C ILE A 174 16.39 -32.76 -13.88
N LEU A 175 15.57 -33.31 -14.77
CA LEU A 175 14.55 -34.31 -14.42
C LEU A 175 15.18 -35.58 -13.82
N SER A 176 16.33 -36.02 -14.35
CA SER A 176 17.06 -37.18 -13.82
C SER A 176 17.52 -36.97 -12.37
N ILE A 177 17.95 -35.75 -12.03
CA ILE A 177 18.33 -35.37 -10.67
C ILE A 177 17.11 -35.24 -9.77
N ALA A 178 15.99 -34.70 -10.26
CA ALA A 178 14.73 -34.72 -9.50
C ALA A 178 14.28 -36.15 -9.17
N ILE A 179 14.28 -37.06 -10.16
CA ILE A 179 13.95 -38.48 -9.98
C ILE A 179 14.91 -39.17 -9.00
N ALA A 180 16.19 -38.80 -8.97
CA ALA A 180 17.14 -39.31 -7.96
C ALA A 180 16.86 -38.72 -6.56
N LYS A 181 16.59 -37.42 -6.47
CA LYS A 181 16.36 -36.69 -5.21
C LYS A 181 15.04 -37.03 -4.52
N GLY A 182 14.00 -37.37 -5.29
CA GLY A 182 12.67 -37.74 -4.80
C GLY A 182 12.52 -39.21 -4.37
N GLN A 183 13.58 -40.02 -4.36
CA GLN A 183 13.50 -41.40 -3.88
C GLN A 183 13.33 -41.45 -2.36
N LEU A 184 12.50 -42.39 -1.86
CA LEU A 184 12.22 -42.58 -0.43
C LEU A 184 13.47 -42.90 0.44
N ASN A 185 14.61 -43.22 -0.16
CA ASN A 185 15.90 -43.42 0.52
C ASN A 185 16.72 -42.13 0.72
N GLN A 186 16.27 -40.99 0.17
CA GLN A 186 16.89 -39.67 0.33
C GLN A 186 16.34 -38.92 1.55
N SER A 187 17.06 -37.89 2.00
CA SER A 187 16.60 -37.00 3.07
C SER A 187 15.31 -36.25 2.69
N VAL A 188 14.55 -35.82 3.71
CA VAL A 188 13.32 -35.02 3.53
C VAL A 188 13.62 -33.77 2.70
N GLN A 189 14.73 -33.08 2.98
CA GLN A 189 15.18 -31.89 2.23
C GLN A 189 15.45 -32.20 0.75
N SER A 190 15.98 -33.39 0.43
CA SER A 190 16.17 -33.81 -0.95
C SER A 190 14.84 -34.05 -1.66
N ARG A 191 13.85 -34.66 -0.98
CA ARG A 191 12.51 -34.91 -1.55
C ARG A 191 11.72 -33.61 -1.71
N LEU A 192 11.82 -32.67 -0.76
CA LEU A 192 11.31 -31.29 -0.87
C LEU A 192 11.90 -30.57 -2.09
N ALA A 193 13.22 -30.62 -2.29
CA ALA A 193 13.87 -30.05 -3.46
C ALA A 193 13.39 -30.70 -4.77
N SER A 194 13.13 -32.02 -4.76
CA SER A 194 12.52 -32.73 -5.90
C SER A 194 11.13 -32.18 -6.24
N CYS A 195 10.24 -31.95 -5.25
CA CYS A 195 8.91 -31.39 -5.48
C CYS A 195 8.99 -30.04 -6.24
N GLN A 196 9.79 -29.10 -5.73
CA GLN A 196 9.97 -27.79 -6.35
C GLN A 196 10.56 -27.88 -7.78
N ILE A 197 11.59 -28.72 -7.98
CA ILE A 197 12.18 -28.92 -9.31
C ILE A 197 11.15 -29.48 -10.28
N ILE A 198 10.34 -30.46 -9.85
CA ILE A 198 9.29 -31.07 -10.68
C ILE A 198 8.21 -30.07 -11.06
N GLY A 199 7.68 -29.30 -10.11
CA GLY A 199 6.73 -28.22 -10.40
C GLY A 199 7.26 -27.24 -11.44
N LYS A 200 8.53 -26.84 -11.31
CA LYS A 200 9.18 -25.97 -12.30
C LYS A 200 9.38 -26.65 -13.66
N VAL A 201 9.83 -27.91 -13.68
CA VAL A 201 10.04 -28.69 -14.91
C VAL A 201 8.74 -28.85 -15.70
N ALA A 202 7.61 -29.03 -15.03
CA ALA A 202 6.29 -29.12 -15.68
C ALA A 202 5.95 -27.87 -16.51
N THR A 203 6.41 -26.66 -16.12
CA THR A 203 6.22 -25.42 -16.91
C THR A 203 6.95 -25.40 -18.27
N ARG A 204 7.80 -26.38 -18.55
CA ARG A 204 8.67 -26.44 -19.75
C ARG A 204 8.32 -27.59 -20.68
N PHE A 205 7.56 -28.56 -20.21
CA PHE A 205 7.17 -29.75 -20.95
C PHE A 205 5.76 -29.61 -21.53
N ASP A 206 5.42 -30.51 -22.44
CA ASP A 206 4.04 -30.69 -22.94
C ASP A 206 3.34 -31.83 -22.18
N SER A 207 2.01 -31.88 -22.28
CA SER A 207 1.17 -32.86 -21.57
C SER A 207 1.64 -34.32 -21.74
N PHE A 208 2.14 -34.70 -22.92
CA PHE A 208 2.67 -36.05 -23.15
C PHE A 208 3.96 -36.30 -22.34
N MET A 209 4.93 -35.39 -22.40
CA MET A 209 6.16 -35.48 -21.59
C MET A 209 5.85 -35.47 -20.09
N ILE A 210 4.89 -34.66 -19.63
CA ILE A 210 4.52 -34.59 -18.20
C ILE A 210 3.85 -35.91 -17.78
N LYS A 211 2.82 -36.37 -18.52
CA LYS A 211 2.10 -37.62 -18.23
C LYS A 211 3.00 -38.85 -18.25
N LYS A 212 4.04 -38.87 -19.10
CA LYS A 212 4.99 -39.99 -19.21
C LYS A 212 6.15 -39.92 -18.23
N ASP A 213 6.85 -38.79 -18.18
CA ASP A 213 8.18 -38.70 -17.58
C ASP A 213 8.20 -37.98 -16.21
N VAL A 214 7.10 -37.30 -15.83
CA VAL A 214 7.00 -36.49 -14.60
C VAL A 214 5.95 -37.02 -13.62
N LEU A 215 4.74 -37.29 -14.11
CA LEU A 215 3.58 -37.70 -13.32
C LEU A 215 3.83 -38.92 -12.39
N PRO A 216 4.60 -39.97 -12.77
CA PRO A 216 4.89 -41.07 -11.86
C PRO A 216 5.62 -40.65 -10.57
N LEU A 217 6.45 -39.60 -10.62
CA LEU A 217 7.13 -39.06 -9.44
C LEU A 217 6.23 -38.11 -8.65
N VAL A 218 5.34 -37.39 -9.32
CA VAL A 218 4.31 -36.53 -8.66
C VAL A 218 3.43 -37.38 -7.75
N THR A 219 2.83 -38.46 -8.28
CA THR A 219 2.04 -39.41 -7.48
C THR A 219 2.85 -40.00 -6.32
N ALA A 220 4.11 -40.39 -6.56
CA ALA A 220 4.95 -40.93 -5.50
C ALA A 220 5.26 -39.93 -4.36
N LEU A 221 5.35 -38.63 -4.66
CA LEU A 221 5.60 -37.56 -3.68
C LEU A 221 4.32 -37.03 -3.01
N CYS A 222 3.15 -37.22 -3.64
CA CYS A 222 1.85 -37.05 -2.98
C CYS A 222 1.60 -38.13 -1.92
N GLN A 223 2.13 -39.34 -2.15
CA GLN A 223 2.03 -40.50 -1.28
C GLN A 223 3.28 -40.70 -0.40
N ASP A 224 4.02 -39.63 -0.13
CA ASP A 224 5.25 -39.69 0.69
C ASP A 224 4.93 -39.96 2.16
N VAL A 225 5.86 -40.62 2.87
CA VAL A 225 5.73 -40.90 4.31
C VAL A 225 5.94 -39.67 5.20
N ASP A 226 6.43 -38.57 4.62
CA ASP A 226 6.68 -37.31 5.31
C ASP A 226 5.70 -36.22 4.88
N TYR A 227 5.01 -35.64 5.87
CA TYR A 227 3.96 -34.66 5.64
C TYR A 227 4.47 -33.36 5.00
N GLU A 228 5.74 -32.96 5.23
CA GLU A 228 6.31 -31.77 4.61
C GLU A 228 6.46 -31.98 3.10
N VAL A 229 6.87 -33.20 2.69
CA VAL A 229 6.99 -33.60 1.27
C VAL A 229 5.62 -33.63 0.60
N ARG A 230 4.62 -34.25 1.23
CA ARG A 230 3.22 -34.24 0.74
C ARG A 230 2.67 -32.83 0.58
N ALA A 231 2.84 -31.97 1.60
CA ALA A 231 2.40 -30.58 1.56
C ALA A 231 3.13 -29.76 0.46
N CYS A 232 4.42 -30.02 0.24
CA CYS A 232 5.20 -29.37 -0.81
C CYS A 232 4.77 -29.83 -2.21
N MET A 233 4.64 -31.14 -2.45
CA MET A 233 4.16 -31.66 -3.73
C MET A 233 2.74 -31.16 -4.05
N CYS A 234 1.86 -31.12 -3.04
CA CYS A 234 0.50 -30.64 -3.17
C CYS A 234 0.44 -29.23 -3.80
N LYS A 235 1.24 -28.27 -3.31
CA LYS A 235 1.31 -26.89 -3.83
C LYS A 235 1.70 -26.83 -5.32
N GLU A 236 2.59 -27.73 -5.75
CA GLU A 236 3.06 -27.79 -7.14
C GLU A 236 2.05 -28.48 -8.10
N LEU A 237 1.05 -29.21 -7.58
CA LEU A 237 0.02 -29.86 -8.42
C LEU A 237 -0.73 -28.87 -9.31
N ALA A 238 -0.99 -27.65 -8.83
CA ALA A 238 -1.62 -26.60 -9.62
C ALA A 238 -0.78 -26.17 -10.85
N VAL A 239 0.53 -26.35 -10.80
CA VAL A 239 1.46 -26.07 -11.90
C VAL A 239 1.54 -27.28 -12.85
N VAL A 240 1.65 -28.49 -12.29
CA VAL A 240 1.67 -29.76 -13.04
C VAL A 240 0.39 -29.93 -13.87
N ALA A 241 -0.78 -29.71 -13.26
CA ALA A 241 -2.09 -29.79 -13.89
C ALA A 241 -2.23 -28.85 -15.10
N ARG A 242 -1.74 -27.61 -14.99
CA ARG A 242 -1.79 -26.64 -16.10
C ARG A 242 -0.92 -27.04 -17.29
N GLY A 243 0.15 -27.79 -17.08
CA GLY A 243 0.94 -28.39 -18.16
C GLY A 243 0.31 -29.67 -18.75
N LEU A 244 -0.43 -30.42 -17.92
CA LEU A 244 -1.18 -31.62 -18.33
C LEU A 244 -2.45 -31.31 -19.14
N GLY A 245 -3.17 -30.24 -18.80
CA GLY A 245 -4.52 -29.97 -19.31
C GLY A 245 -5.61 -30.75 -18.55
N LEU A 246 -6.86 -30.56 -18.96
CA LEU A 246 -8.06 -30.97 -18.22
C LEU A 246 -8.18 -32.49 -17.98
N GLU A 247 -8.34 -33.32 -19.02
CA GLU A 247 -8.57 -34.77 -18.84
C GLU A 247 -7.46 -35.51 -18.05
N PRO A 248 -6.16 -35.25 -18.26
CA PRO A 248 -5.13 -35.88 -17.43
C PRO A 248 -5.08 -35.33 -16.00
N THR A 249 -5.55 -34.09 -15.77
CA THR A 249 -5.74 -33.55 -14.41
C THR A 249 -6.90 -34.26 -13.71
N GLN A 250 -8.05 -34.41 -14.38
CA GLN A 250 -9.22 -35.13 -13.87
C GLN A 250 -8.88 -36.58 -13.49
N SER A 251 -8.15 -37.28 -14.36
CA SER A 251 -7.86 -38.71 -14.20
C SER A 251 -6.66 -39.05 -13.32
N ALA A 252 -5.77 -38.10 -12.99
CA ALA A 252 -4.54 -38.39 -12.23
C ALA A 252 -4.08 -37.35 -11.21
N ILE A 253 -4.64 -36.14 -11.17
CA ILE A 253 -4.29 -35.10 -10.18
C ILE A 253 -5.42 -34.88 -9.17
N LEU A 254 -6.69 -34.92 -9.61
CA LEU A 254 -7.82 -34.79 -8.69
C LEU A 254 -7.93 -35.90 -7.64
N PRO A 255 -7.63 -37.20 -7.93
CA PRO A 255 -7.64 -38.24 -6.90
C PRO A 255 -6.65 -37.96 -5.75
N GLU A 256 -5.41 -37.61 -6.09
CA GLU A 256 -4.38 -37.23 -5.11
C GLU A 256 -4.82 -36.00 -4.30
N LEU A 257 -5.40 -34.99 -4.96
CA LEU A 257 -5.85 -33.76 -4.30
C LEU A 257 -7.05 -33.99 -3.36
N VAL A 258 -7.95 -34.92 -3.72
CA VAL A 258 -9.03 -35.38 -2.83
C VAL A 258 -8.44 -36.04 -1.58
N GLU A 259 -7.46 -36.93 -1.73
CA GLU A 259 -6.79 -37.58 -0.60
C GLU A 259 -6.04 -36.57 0.29
N LEU A 260 -5.19 -35.72 -0.30
CA LEU A 260 -4.43 -34.67 0.40
C LEU A 260 -5.31 -33.62 1.10
N SER A 261 -6.58 -33.46 0.70
CA SER A 261 -7.55 -32.61 1.41
C SER A 261 -8.19 -33.28 2.64
N ASN A 262 -8.11 -34.61 2.73
CA ASN A 262 -8.57 -35.43 3.87
C ASN A 262 -7.40 -35.97 4.72
N ASP A 263 -6.17 -35.56 4.40
CA ASP A 263 -4.90 -35.91 5.08
C ASP A 263 -4.98 -35.72 6.61
N GLU A 264 -4.28 -36.55 7.37
CA GLU A 264 -4.24 -36.45 8.83
C GLU A 264 -3.54 -35.19 9.34
N GLU A 265 -2.57 -34.64 8.61
CA GLU A 265 -1.82 -33.44 9.00
C GLU A 265 -2.43 -32.16 8.40
N SER A 266 -2.63 -31.19 9.29
CA SER A 266 -3.26 -29.91 9.01
C SER A 266 -2.57 -29.10 7.90
N CYS A 267 -1.24 -29.08 7.85
CA CYS A 267 -0.53 -28.29 6.85
C CYS A 267 -0.59 -28.90 5.44
N VAL A 268 -0.84 -30.21 5.31
CA VAL A 268 -1.14 -30.85 4.02
C VAL A 268 -2.57 -30.48 3.60
N ARG A 269 -3.55 -30.61 4.50
CA ARG A 269 -4.93 -30.16 4.28
C ARG A 269 -5.01 -28.68 3.85
N LEU A 270 -4.20 -27.80 4.44
CA LEU A 270 -4.07 -26.39 4.04
C LEU A 270 -3.53 -26.26 2.61
N SER A 271 -2.47 -27.00 2.30
CA SER A 271 -1.84 -26.99 0.99
C SER A 271 -2.80 -27.46 -0.11
N ALA A 272 -3.65 -28.46 0.20
CA ALA A 272 -4.71 -28.91 -0.69
C ALA A 272 -5.78 -27.84 -0.92
N LEU A 273 -6.23 -27.14 0.13
CA LEU A 273 -7.22 -26.07 0.01
C LEU A 273 -6.72 -24.92 -0.90
N GLU A 274 -5.49 -24.45 -0.70
CA GLU A 274 -4.90 -23.41 -1.56
C GLU A 274 -4.70 -23.91 -3.00
N THR A 275 -4.37 -25.18 -3.19
CA THR A 275 -4.23 -25.83 -4.50
C THR A 275 -5.56 -25.94 -5.24
N ILE A 276 -6.67 -26.27 -4.54
CA ILE A 276 -8.02 -26.25 -5.10
C ILE A 276 -8.38 -24.85 -5.62
N VAL A 277 -8.15 -23.78 -4.83
CA VAL A 277 -8.36 -22.39 -5.27
C VAL A 277 -7.55 -22.07 -6.54
N ASN A 278 -6.28 -22.47 -6.55
CA ASN A 278 -5.38 -22.25 -7.68
C ASN A 278 -5.72 -23.10 -8.91
N LEU A 279 -6.56 -24.13 -8.80
CA LEU A 279 -6.99 -24.99 -9.90
C LEU A 279 -8.31 -24.57 -10.54
N LEU A 280 -9.24 -23.90 -9.84
CA LEU A 280 -10.61 -23.61 -10.33
C LEU A 280 -10.67 -23.17 -11.80
N SER A 281 -9.80 -22.22 -12.19
CA SER A 281 -9.70 -21.68 -13.57
C SER A 281 -9.32 -22.68 -14.69
N LEU A 282 -8.97 -23.92 -14.36
CA LEU A 282 -8.59 -25.00 -15.29
C LEU A 282 -9.71 -26.05 -15.45
N LEU A 283 -10.64 -26.11 -14.48
CA LEU A 283 -11.64 -27.18 -14.38
C LEU A 283 -12.92 -26.81 -15.14
N ASP A 284 -13.65 -27.82 -15.57
CA ASP A 284 -14.97 -27.66 -16.20
C ASP A 284 -16.11 -27.65 -15.16
N ASP A 285 -17.30 -27.23 -15.60
CA ASP A 285 -18.49 -27.15 -14.76
C ASP A 285 -18.86 -28.52 -14.16
N GLU A 286 -18.61 -29.61 -14.88
CA GLU A 286 -18.92 -30.96 -14.41
C GLU A 286 -18.03 -31.37 -13.23
N THR A 287 -16.72 -31.13 -13.32
CA THR A 287 -15.75 -31.34 -12.24
C THR A 287 -16.06 -30.46 -11.03
N CYS A 288 -16.38 -29.18 -11.26
CA CYS A 288 -16.74 -28.25 -10.21
C CYS A 288 -17.99 -28.71 -9.44
N ASN A 289 -19.02 -29.17 -10.17
CA ASN A 289 -20.27 -29.67 -9.61
C ASN A 289 -20.13 -31.02 -8.89
N GLN A 290 -19.47 -32.00 -9.51
CA GLN A 290 -19.42 -33.39 -9.01
C GLN A 290 -18.30 -33.65 -8.00
N THR A 291 -17.19 -32.91 -8.05
CA THR A 291 -16.01 -33.15 -7.21
C THR A 291 -15.70 -31.97 -6.30
N ILE A 292 -15.50 -30.77 -6.84
CA ILE A 292 -14.93 -29.66 -6.05
C ILE A 292 -15.90 -29.10 -5.02
N ILE A 293 -17.16 -28.82 -5.39
CA ILE A 293 -18.16 -28.29 -4.44
C ILE A 293 -18.41 -29.27 -3.29
N PRO A 294 -18.69 -30.58 -3.51
CA PRO A 294 -18.83 -31.54 -2.42
C PRO A 294 -17.60 -31.65 -1.52
N LEU A 295 -16.39 -31.59 -2.08
CA LEU A 295 -15.14 -31.65 -1.34
C LEU A 295 -14.95 -30.42 -0.44
N VAL A 296 -15.16 -29.22 -0.98
CA VAL A 296 -15.03 -27.95 -0.27
C VAL A 296 -16.08 -27.84 0.84
N CYS A 297 -17.34 -28.19 0.58
CA CYS A 297 -18.38 -28.18 1.62
C CYS A 297 -18.04 -29.15 2.76
N LYS A 298 -17.71 -30.41 2.45
CA LYS A 298 -17.30 -31.42 3.45
C LYS A 298 -16.11 -30.95 4.28
N TYR A 299 -15.10 -30.36 3.64
CA TYR A 299 -13.91 -29.81 4.31
C TYR A 299 -14.28 -28.68 5.28
N CYS A 300 -15.10 -27.73 4.82
CA CYS A 300 -15.56 -26.59 5.61
C CYS A 300 -16.42 -27.02 6.80
N ASP A 301 -17.39 -27.91 6.59
CA ASP A 301 -18.24 -28.45 7.65
C ASP A 301 -17.41 -29.21 8.69
N ASN A 302 -16.50 -30.09 8.26
CA ASN A 302 -15.58 -30.80 9.15
C ASN A 302 -14.71 -29.84 9.97
N ALA A 303 -14.16 -28.80 9.34
CA ALA A 303 -13.29 -27.83 10.01
C ALA A 303 -14.06 -27.01 11.06
N MET A 304 -15.30 -26.61 10.78
CA MET A 304 -16.14 -25.88 11.73
C MET A 304 -16.60 -26.76 12.89
N GLN A 305 -17.07 -27.98 12.61
CA GLN A 305 -17.55 -28.92 13.64
C GLN A 305 -16.46 -29.34 14.62
N ASN A 306 -15.24 -29.60 14.13
CA ASN A 306 -14.11 -30.02 14.97
C ASN A 306 -13.32 -28.84 15.56
N LYS A 307 -13.64 -27.59 15.20
CA LYS A 307 -12.79 -26.40 15.42
C LYS A 307 -11.35 -26.68 15.01
N ASP A 308 -11.16 -26.97 13.73
CA ASP A 308 -9.86 -27.35 13.16
C ASP A 308 -8.91 -26.13 13.05
N VAL A 309 -7.60 -26.37 13.12
CA VAL A 309 -6.56 -25.31 13.00
C VAL A 309 -6.56 -24.62 11.63
N THR A 310 -7.16 -25.23 10.62
CA THR A 310 -7.29 -24.70 9.25
C THR A 310 -8.28 -23.54 9.13
N LEU A 311 -9.20 -23.33 10.09
CA LEU A 311 -10.30 -22.34 9.99
C LEU A 311 -9.88 -20.92 9.55
N PRO A 312 -8.79 -20.30 10.05
CA PRO A 312 -8.38 -18.98 9.58
C PRO A 312 -7.90 -18.97 8.12
N SER A 313 -7.31 -20.06 7.65
CA SER A 313 -6.91 -20.21 6.25
C SER A 313 -8.11 -20.49 5.34
N ILE A 314 -9.15 -21.16 5.85
CA ILE A 314 -10.45 -21.22 5.17
C ILE A 314 -10.98 -19.80 5.03
N ALA A 315 -11.12 -19.04 6.12
CA ALA A 315 -11.63 -17.66 6.11
C ALA A 315 -10.89 -16.74 5.11
N LYS A 316 -9.56 -16.87 5.02
CA LYS A 316 -8.68 -16.15 4.07
C LYS A 316 -8.96 -16.46 2.59
N GLN A 317 -9.34 -17.70 2.28
CA GLN A 317 -9.51 -18.16 0.89
C GLN A 317 -10.99 -18.32 0.48
N PHE A 318 -11.92 -18.34 1.44
CA PHE A 318 -13.33 -18.69 1.23
C PHE A 318 -14.04 -17.82 0.19
N GLY A 319 -13.74 -16.52 0.15
CA GLY A 319 -14.35 -15.62 -0.83
C GLY A 319 -13.93 -15.95 -2.26
N LYS A 320 -12.67 -16.38 -2.47
CA LYS A 320 -12.19 -16.83 -3.78
C LYS A 320 -12.85 -18.15 -4.20
N LEU A 321 -13.08 -19.06 -3.25
CA LEU A 321 -13.83 -20.30 -3.49
C LEU A 321 -15.27 -19.98 -3.92
N CYS A 322 -16.01 -19.21 -3.13
CA CYS A 322 -17.39 -18.83 -3.44
C CYS A 322 -17.50 -18.04 -4.74
N HIS A 323 -16.60 -17.08 -5.00
CA HIS A 323 -16.59 -16.32 -6.26
C HIS A 323 -16.23 -17.18 -7.46
N GLY A 324 -15.18 -18.02 -7.37
CA GLY A 324 -14.73 -18.89 -8.45
C GLY A 324 -15.75 -19.99 -8.80
N LEU A 325 -16.50 -20.49 -7.83
CA LEU A 325 -17.57 -21.49 -8.00
C LEU A 325 -18.96 -20.86 -8.20
N SER A 326 -19.07 -19.53 -8.28
CA SER A 326 -20.36 -18.81 -8.21
C SER A 326 -21.37 -19.15 -9.32
N VAL A 327 -20.88 -19.61 -10.48
CA VAL A 327 -21.69 -20.07 -11.62
C VAL A 327 -22.17 -21.52 -11.46
N ASN A 328 -21.46 -22.32 -10.64
CA ASN A 328 -21.70 -23.74 -10.41
C ASN A 328 -22.63 -23.98 -9.20
N LEU A 329 -22.51 -23.14 -8.16
CA LEU A 329 -23.25 -23.28 -6.91
C LEU A 329 -24.76 -23.12 -7.10
N THR A 330 -25.56 -24.06 -6.58
CA THR A 330 -27.03 -23.91 -6.48
C THR A 330 -27.40 -22.80 -5.50
N GLU A 331 -28.64 -22.28 -5.56
CA GLU A 331 -29.08 -21.24 -4.61
C GLU A 331 -29.04 -21.72 -3.14
N GLU A 332 -29.29 -23.01 -2.89
CA GLU A 332 -29.12 -23.63 -1.57
C GLU A 332 -27.65 -23.62 -1.12
N GLN A 333 -26.72 -23.98 -2.00
CA GLN A 333 -25.27 -23.94 -1.72
C GLN A 333 -24.75 -22.51 -1.54
N LYS A 334 -25.31 -21.53 -2.26
CA LYS A 334 -25.03 -20.09 -2.05
C LYS A 334 -25.50 -19.63 -0.66
N ILE A 335 -26.70 -20.03 -0.23
CA ILE A 335 -27.22 -19.73 1.11
C ILE A 335 -26.36 -20.40 2.20
N TRP A 336 -25.97 -21.68 2.02
CA TRP A 336 -25.03 -22.36 2.91
C TRP A 336 -23.68 -21.61 2.99
N SER A 337 -23.12 -21.18 1.85
CA SER A 337 -21.86 -20.42 1.81
C SER A 337 -21.97 -19.08 2.56
N LEU A 338 -23.09 -18.37 2.41
CA LEU A 338 -23.32 -17.11 3.13
C LEU A 338 -23.48 -17.33 4.64
N ASN A 339 -24.14 -18.42 5.07
CA ASN A 339 -24.23 -18.79 6.47
C ASN A 339 -22.86 -19.17 7.06
N TYR A 340 -22.12 -20.06 6.39
CA TYR A 340 -20.78 -20.47 6.82
C TYR A 340 -19.83 -19.29 7.00
N TYR A 341 -19.90 -18.31 6.09
CA TYR A 341 -19.12 -17.08 6.21
C TYR A 341 -19.55 -16.18 7.38
N ARG A 342 -20.84 -16.14 7.75
CA ARG A 342 -21.30 -15.44 8.97
C ARG A 342 -20.68 -16.08 10.21
N ASP A 343 -20.66 -17.40 10.27
CA ASP A 343 -20.10 -18.16 11.40
C ASP A 343 -18.59 -17.91 11.56
N LEU A 344 -17.84 -17.87 10.45
CA LEU A 344 -16.42 -17.46 10.44
C LEU A 344 -16.22 -16.03 10.97
N CYS A 345 -17.10 -15.09 10.61
CA CYS A 345 -17.01 -13.69 11.05
C CYS A 345 -17.26 -13.50 12.56
N ILE A 346 -17.92 -14.44 13.24
CA ILE A 346 -18.23 -14.36 14.68
C ILE A 346 -17.50 -15.44 15.50
N PHE A 347 -16.58 -16.19 14.89
CA PHE A 347 -15.93 -17.34 15.50
C PHE A 347 -15.20 -16.96 16.81
N GLY A 348 -15.56 -17.66 17.90
CA GLY A 348 -15.11 -17.37 19.26
C GLY A 348 -15.96 -16.36 20.07
N LEU A 349 -16.67 -15.42 19.43
CA LEU A 349 -17.34 -14.30 20.13
C LEU A 349 -18.49 -14.69 21.06
N HIS A 350 -19.01 -15.91 20.93
CA HIS A 350 -20.14 -16.43 21.72
C HIS A 350 -19.77 -17.61 22.61
N GLU A 351 -18.49 -17.92 22.73
CA GLU A 351 -17.99 -18.99 23.58
C GLU A 351 -17.82 -18.51 25.02
N LYS A 352 -18.31 -19.29 25.98
CA LYS A 352 -18.09 -18.98 27.40
C LYS A 352 -16.65 -19.34 27.78
N PRO A 353 -15.93 -18.47 28.51
CA PRO A 353 -14.60 -18.83 29.01
C PRO A 353 -14.69 -20.08 29.91
N PRO A 354 -13.69 -20.97 29.87
CA PRO A 354 -13.68 -22.18 30.69
C PRO A 354 -13.55 -21.83 32.19
N PRO A 355 -14.04 -22.67 33.11
CA PRO A 355 -13.91 -22.44 34.55
C PRO A 355 -12.46 -22.29 35.02
N GLU A 356 -12.21 -21.36 35.94
CA GLU A 356 -10.88 -20.88 36.33
C GLU A 356 -9.99 -21.94 37.02
N GLU A 357 -10.58 -23.00 37.59
CA GLU A 357 -9.92 -23.97 38.47
C GLU A 357 -8.90 -24.93 37.77
N ALA A 358 -8.62 -24.74 36.48
CA ALA A 358 -7.82 -25.66 35.66
C ALA A 358 -6.36 -25.19 35.37
N MET A 359 -5.70 -24.57 36.36
CA MET A 359 -4.38 -23.95 36.22
C MET A 359 -3.24 -24.98 36.00
N SER A 360 -2.85 -25.18 34.74
CA SER A 360 -1.80 -26.11 34.28
C SER A 360 -1.43 -25.79 32.81
N PRO A 361 -0.64 -26.61 32.06
CA PRO A 361 -0.28 -26.33 30.64
C PRO A 361 -1.45 -26.00 29.69
N ARG A 362 -2.67 -26.31 30.09
CA ARG A 362 -3.94 -25.87 29.50
C ARG A 362 -3.98 -24.37 29.15
N ILE A 363 -3.34 -23.50 29.96
CA ILE A 363 -3.28 -22.05 29.70
C ILE A 363 -2.64 -21.73 28.34
N GLN A 364 -1.55 -22.41 27.97
CA GLN A 364 -0.89 -22.17 26.68
C GLN A 364 -1.67 -22.77 25.50
N ALA A 365 -2.55 -23.74 25.74
CA ALA A 365 -3.50 -24.21 24.73
C ALA A 365 -4.66 -23.21 24.54
N LEU A 366 -5.16 -22.60 25.62
CA LEU A 366 -6.22 -21.59 25.56
C LEU A 366 -5.78 -20.31 24.86
N TYR A 367 -4.57 -19.80 25.13
CA TYR A 367 -4.06 -18.64 24.39
C TYR A 367 -3.94 -18.89 22.87
N LYS A 368 -3.55 -20.11 22.46
CA LYS A 368 -3.54 -20.52 21.04
C LYS A 368 -4.94 -20.63 20.44
N GLU A 369 -5.92 -21.03 21.24
CA GLU A 369 -7.33 -21.06 20.83
C GLU A 369 -7.85 -19.64 20.58
N GLU A 370 -7.64 -18.72 21.52
CA GLU A 370 -8.04 -17.30 21.41
C GLU A 370 -7.31 -16.57 20.29
N GLU A 371 -6.02 -16.84 20.08
CA GLU A 371 -5.23 -16.36 18.93
C GLU A 371 -5.83 -16.85 17.61
N ARG A 372 -6.11 -18.16 17.49
CA ARG A 372 -6.74 -18.76 16.31
C ARG A 372 -8.14 -18.20 16.03
N GLN A 373 -8.95 -18.00 17.07
CA GLN A 373 -10.30 -17.45 16.93
C GLN A 373 -10.26 -16.01 16.41
N ARG A 374 -9.35 -15.18 16.93
CA ARG A 374 -9.11 -13.82 16.46
C ARG A 374 -8.58 -13.80 15.02
N GLU A 375 -7.62 -14.66 14.69
CA GLU A 375 -7.06 -14.75 13.34
C GLU A 375 -8.12 -15.19 12.31
N CYS A 376 -9.08 -16.04 12.70
CA CYS A 376 -10.22 -16.40 11.86
C CYS A 376 -11.10 -15.19 11.49
N ARG A 377 -11.42 -14.33 12.48
CA ARG A 377 -12.20 -13.10 12.24
C ARG A 377 -11.39 -12.03 11.50
N HIS A 378 -10.09 -11.93 11.78
CA HIS A 378 -9.14 -11.05 11.08
C HIS A 378 -9.04 -11.39 9.58
N GLN A 379 -8.91 -12.67 9.24
CA GLN A 379 -8.92 -13.15 7.85
C GLN A 379 -10.30 -13.02 7.20
N SER A 380 -11.38 -13.16 7.96
CA SER A 380 -12.75 -12.87 7.48
C SER A 380 -12.88 -11.40 7.09
N ALA A 381 -12.49 -10.46 7.96
CA ALA A 381 -12.49 -9.02 7.69
C ALA A 381 -11.68 -8.66 6.43
N PHE A 382 -10.51 -9.28 6.23
CA PHE A 382 -9.69 -9.12 5.03
C PHE A 382 -10.37 -9.63 3.76
N ASN A 383 -11.02 -10.80 3.82
CA ASN A 383 -11.67 -11.46 2.69
C ASN A 383 -13.08 -10.90 2.36
N LEU A 384 -13.69 -10.11 3.26
CA LEU A 384 -15.06 -9.60 3.10
C LEU A 384 -15.38 -8.97 1.72
N PRO A 385 -14.53 -8.13 1.08
CA PRO A 385 -14.84 -7.56 -0.23
C PRO A 385 -15.14 -8.62 -1.30
N CYS A 386 -14.51 -9.80 -1.21
CA CYS A 386 -14.76 -10.91 -2.12
C CYS A 386 -16.13 -11.57 -1.85
N MET A 387 -16.56 -11.63 -0.58
CA MET A 387 -17.93 -12.04 -0.23
C MET A 387 -19.00 -11.01 -0.66
N VAL A 388 -18.68 -9.72 -0.66
CA VAL A 388 -19.58 -8.67 -1.20
C VAL A 388 -19.75 -8.81 -2.72
N LEU A 389 -18.70 -9.21 -3.44
CA LEU A 389 -18.79 -9.59 -4.86
C LEU A 389 -19.66 -10.84 -5.07
N PHE A 390 -19.51 -11.87 -4.22
CA PHE A 390 -20.29 -13.11 -4.29
C PHE A 390 -21.78 -12.92 -3.98
N ALA A 391 -22.12 -12.24 -2.88
CA ALA A 391 -23.50 -11.96 -2.49
C ALA A 391 -24.18 -10.93 -3.42
N GLY A 392 -23.40 -9.96 -3.93
CA GLY A 392 -23.86 -8.84 -4.74
C GLY A 392 -24.41 -7.67 -3.91
N ALA A 393 -24.12 -6.45 -4.36
CA ALA A 393 -24.44 -5.18 -3.69
C ALA A 393 -25.94 -4.91 -3.39
N LYS A 394 -26.87 -5.69 -3.98
CA LYS A 394 -28.30 -5.65 -3.65
C LYS A 394 -28.63 -6.44 -2.39
N ASN A 395 -27.96 -7.57 -2.21
CA ASN A 395 -28.27 -8.55 -1.17
C ASN A 395 -27.46 -8.29 0.11
N PHE A 396 -26.38 -7.50 0.05
CA PHE A 396 -25.53 -7.13 1.19
C PHE A 396 -26.31 -6.79 2.47
N LYS A 397 -27.42 -6.07 2.37
CA LYS A 397 -28.21 -5.65 3.55
C LYS A 397 -28.84 -6.82 4.31
N SER A 398 -29.34 -7.84 3.63
CA SER A 398 -29.87 -9.04 4.28
C SER A 398 -28.75 -10.03 4.58
N GLU A 399 -27.76 -10.15 3.69
CA GLU A 399 -26.85 -11.29 3.73
C GLU A 399 -25.52 -11.09 4.48
N LEU A 400 -24.99 -9.86 4.54
CA LEU A 400 -23.62 -9.60 5.03
C LEU A 400 -23.51 -8.43 6.02
N HIS A 401 -24.54 -7.58 6.14
CA HIS A 401 -24.50 -6.39 6.98
C HIS A 401 -24.26 -6.69 8.47
N SER A 402 -24.87 -7.76 8.99
CA SER A 402 -24.68 -8.17 10.38
C SER A 402 -23.24 -8.58 10.66
N SER A 403 -22.63 -9.36 9.77
CA SER A 403 -21.21 -9.72 9.85
C SER A 403 -20.30 -8.51 9.69
N PHE A 404 -20.62 -7.59 8.76
CA PHE A 404 -19.86 -6.36 8.58
C PHE A 404 -19.86 -5.49 9.84
N ALA A 405 -21.04 -5.22 10.42
CA ALA A 405 -21.15 -4.48 11.68
C ALA A 405 -20.45 -5.22 12.84
N SER A 406 -20.61 -6.55 12.95
CA SER A 406 -19.93 -7.35 13.99
C SER A 406 -18.40 -7.33 13.87
N LEU A 407 -17.84 -7.10 12.68
CA LEU A 407 -16.41 -6.91 12.45
C LEU A 407 -15.98 -5.44 12.62
N CYS A 408 -16.91 -4.47 12.48
CA CYS A 408 -16.68 -3.06 12.82
C CYS A 408 -16.60 -2.87 14.34
N ASP A 409 -17.39 -3.63 15.10
CA ASP A 409 -17.50 -3.54 16.55
C ASP A 409 -16.76 -4.72 17.27
N ASP A 410 -15.81 -5.40 16.58
CA ASP A 410 -15.09 -6.57 17.13
C ASP A 410 -14.23 -6.19 18.34
N PRO A 411 -14.22 -6.96 19.44
CA PRO A 411 -13.36 -6.68 20.59
C PRO A 411 -11.87 -6.64 20.27
N GLU A 412 -11.38 -7.40 19.28
CA GLU A 412 -9.98 -7.43 18.90
C GLU A 412 -9.63 -6.32 17.91
N GLU A 413 -8.65 -5.49 18.28
CA GLU A 413 -8.20 -4.31 17.55
C GLU A 413 -7.71 -4.66 16.14
N GLN A 414 -6.96 -5.76 15.98
CA GLN A 414 -6.43 -6.18 14.68
C GLN A 414 -7.53 -6.58 13.68
N VAL A 415 -8.68 -7.09 14.15
CA VAL A 415 -9.83 -7.39 13.29
C VAL A 415 -10.42 -6.09 12.75
N ARG A 416 -10.64 -5.10 13.61
CA ARG A 416 -11.16 -3.78 13.23
C ARG A 416 -10.20 -3.03 12.30
N ILE A 417 -8.88 -3.12 12.53
CA ILE A 417 -7.83 -2.58 11.64
C ILE A 417 -7.91 -3.22 10.24
N SER A 418 -8.08 -4.54 10.14
CA SER A 418 -8.19 -5.25 8.87
C SER A 418 -9.44 -4.81 8.09
N LEU A 419 -10.58 -4.69 8.78
CA LEU A 419 -11.80 -4.20 8.17
C LEU A 419 -11.70 -2.74 7.73
N ALA A 420 -11.08 -1.87 8.55
CA ALA A 420 -10.87 -0.46 8.24
C ALA A 420 -10.02 -0.27 6.97
N LYS A 421 -8.97 -1.09 6.78
CA LYS A 421 -8.19 -1.14 5.51
C LYS A 421 -9.10 -1.54 4.33
N GLY A 422 -9.93 -2.57 4.49
CA GLY A 422 -10.87 -3.07 3.46
C GLY A 422 -12.09 -2.18 3.19
N PHE A 423 -12.42 -1.24 4.07
CA PHE A 423 -13.67 -0.46 4.08
C PHE A 423 -13.94 0.25 2.74
N HIS A 424 -12.89 0.80 2.14
CA HIS A 424 -12.97 1.54 0.89
C HIS A 424 -13.33 0.66 -0.32
N GLU A 425 -12.93 -0.61 -0.34
CA GLU A 425 -13.33 -1.57 -1.37
C GLU A 425 -14.78 -2.01 -1.20
N VAL A 426 -15.22 -2.31 0.03
CA VAL A 426 -16.65 -2.55 0.32
C VAL A 426 -17.49 -1.36 -0.15
N SER A 427 -17.05 -0.14 0.14
CA SER A 427 -17.72 1.09 -0.28
C SER A 427 -17.84 1.22 -1.81
N LYS A 428 -16.77 0.91 -2.56
CA LYS A 428 -16.78 0.90 -4.03
C LYS A 428 -17.74 -0.15 -4.58
N LEU A 429 -17.73 -1.36 -4.03
CA LEU A 429 -18.53 -2.51 -4.46
C LEU A 429 -20.03 -2.28 -4.24
N LEU A 430 -20.43 -1.65 -3.15
CA LEU A 430 -21.84 -1.36 -2.87
C LEU A 430 -22.45 -0.35 -3.84
N GLY A 431 -21.66 0.58 -4.39
CA GLY A 431 -22.12 1.56 -5.38
C GLY A 431 -23.32 2.37 -4.88
N SER A 432 -24.48 2.24 -5.53
CA SER A 432 -25.75 2.86 -5.11
C SER A 432 -26.18 2.51 -3.67
N SER A 433 -25.79 1.33 -3.19
CA SER A 433 -26.09 0.81 -1.85
C SER A 433 -25.13 1.29 -0.76
N VAL A 434 -24.09 2.08 -1.08
CA VAL A 434 -23.05 2.50 -0.12
C VAL A 434 -23.58 3.28 1.09
N HIS A 435 -24.73 3.95 0.94
CA HIS A 435 -25.41 4.67 2.01
C HIS A 435 -25.79 3.78 3.22
N ILE A 436 -25.84 2.46 3.02
CA ILE A 436 -26.20 1.50 4.06
C ILE A 436 -25.10 1.42 5.13
N ILE A 437 -23.82 1.46 4.74
CA ILE A 437 -22.65 1.34 5.64
C ILE A 437 -22.20 2.68 6.26
N GLN A 438 -23.09 3.68 6.28
CA GLN A 438 -22.75 5.02 6.75
C GLN A 438 -22.62 5.10 8.28
N GLY A 439 -23.34 4.27 9.03
CA GLY A 439 -23.24 4.20 10.49
C GLY A 439 -21.87 3.65 10.92
N GLU A 440 -21.46 2.56 10.29
CA GLU A 440 -20.19 1.88 10.50
C GLU A 440 -19.00 2.77 10.14
N PHE A 441 -19.09 3.55 9.06
CA PHE A 441 -18.10 4.57 8.72
C PHE A 441 -17.95 5.63 9.83
N ILE A 442 -19.06 6.04 10.44
CA ILE A 442 -19.09 7.00 11.55
C ILE A 442 -18.57 6.37 12.85
N ASN A 443 -18.81 5.08 13.08
CA ASN A 443 -18.27 4.34 14.23
C ASN A 443 -16.76 4.19 14.13
N ILE A 444 -16.22 3.73 13.00
CA ILE A 444 -14.77 3.52 12.82
C ILE A 444 -13.99 4.85 12.86
N LEU A 445 -14.56 5.96 12.36
CA LEU A 445 -14.00 7.32 12.57
C LEU A 445 -13.97 7.76 14.05
N ARG A 446 -14.68 7.07 14.93
CA ARG A 446 -14.77 7.35 16.38
C ARG A 446 -14.15 6.25 17.25
N ASP A 447 -13.64 5.17 16.65
CA ASP A 447 -13.08 3.98 17.34
C ASP A 447 -12.03 4.37 18.39
N ASP A 448 -12.10 3.79 19.59
CA ASP A 448 -11.18 4.10 20.68
C ASP A 448 -9.70 3.87 20.33
N SER A 449 -9.39 2.95 19.40
CA SER A 449 -8.06 2.80 18.82
C SER A 449 -7.75 3.88 17.78
N LEU A 450 -6.59 4.52 17.93
CA LEU A 450 -6.03 5.40 16.92
C LEU A 450 -5.43 4.63 15.72
N GLU A 451 -5.12 3.34 15.85
CA GLU A 451 -4.64 2.51 14.74
C GLU A 451 -5.79 2.08 13.82
N VAL A 452 -6.97 1.79 14.38
CA VAL A 452 -8.21 1.58 13.62
C VAL A 452 -8.60 2.85 12.84
N VAL A 453 -8.55 4.01 13.49
CA VAL A 453 -8.77 5.30 12.82
C VAL A 453 -7.72 5.53 11.72
N ALA A 454 -6.44 5.25 11.96
CA ALA A 454 -5.37 5.38 10.96
C ALA A 454 -5.60 4.50 9.72
N ALA A 455 -6.03 3.25 9.94
CA ALA A 455 -6.33 2.27 8.90
C ALA A 455 -7.48 2.71 7.98
N LEU A 456 -8.48 3.43 8.50
CA LEU A 456 -9.54 4.03 7.69
C LEU A 456 -9.07 5.32 7.00
N VAL A 457 -8.31 6.15 7.70
CA VAL A 457 -7.82 7.46 7.21
C VAL A 457 -6.92 7.30 5.97
N SER A 458 -6.09 6.25 5.91
CA SER A 458 -5.23 6.00 4.74
C SER A 458 -6.01 5.78 3.43
N HIS A 459 -7.30 5.44 3.52
CA HIS A 459 -8.22 5.26 2.38
C HIS A 459 -9.47 6.15 2.45
N LEU A 460 -9.38 7.26 3.20
CA LEU A 460 -10.46 8.23 3.34
C LEU A 460 -10.88 8.88 2.00
N PRO A 461 -9.96 9.30 1.10
CA PRO A 461 -10.32 9.88 -0.19
C PRO A 461 -11.16 8.93 -1.06
N GLU A 462 -10.75 7.66 -1.16
CA GLU A 462 -11.42 6.61 -1.91
C GLU A 462 -12.81 6.31 -1.33
N THR A 463 -12.90 6.25 0.01
CA THR A 463 -14.15 6.00 0.73
C THR A 463 -15.15 7.14 0.50
N CYS A 464 -14.73 8.40 0.67
CA CYS A 464 -15.58 9.55 0.38
C CYS A 464 -16.00 9.65 -1.09
N GLU A 465 -15.10 9.33 -2.04
CA GLU A 465 -15.45 9.29 -3.47
C GLU A 465 -16.46 8.18 -3.79
N ALA A 466 -16.36 7.02 -3.13
CA ALA A 466 -17.33 5.93 -3.26
C ALA A 466 -18.72 6.34 -2.76
N PHE A 467 -18.81 6.95 -1.56
CA PHE A 467 -20.07 7.52 -1.04
C PHE A 467 -20.70 8.50 -2.05
N ILE A 468 -19.93 9.49 -2.53
CA ILE A 468 -20.38 10.47 -3.55
C ILE A 468 -20.93 9.79 -4.81
N LYS A 469 -20.18 8.83 -5.37
CA LYS A 469 -20.58 8.07 -6.57
C LYS A 469 -21.86 7.26 -6.34
N GLY A 470 -22.08 6.76 -5.13
CA GLY A 470 -23.29 6.04 -4.75
C GLY A 470 -24.52 6.95 -4.68
N PHE A 471 -24.45 8.03 -3.91
CA PHE A 471 -25.57 8.98 -3.78
C PHE A 471 -25.94 9.63 -5.11
N ALA A 472 -24.95 9.97 -5.95
CA ALA A 472 -25.19 10.55 -7.27
C ALA A 472 -25.91 9.59 -8.25
N LYS A 473 -25.75 8.26 -8.10
CA LYS A 473 -26.45 7.26 -8.93
C LYS A 473 -27.94 7.11 -8.57
N ASN A 474 -28.29 7.33 -7.30
CA ASN A 474 -29.67 7.20 -6.82
C ASN A 474 -30.58 8.36 -7.28
N ASP A 475 -30.03 9.55 -7.51
CA ASP A 475 -30.77 10.72 -8.00
C ASP A 475 -30.61 10.88 -9.53
N SER A 476 -31.29 10.00 -10.29
CA SER A 476 -31.08 9.77 -11.73
C SER A 476 -31.36 10.95 -12.68
N LYS A 477 -31.59 12.17 -12.17
CA LYS A 477 -31.90 13.38 -12.93
C LYS A 477 -30.70 14.27 -13.23
N ILE A 478 -29.50 13.95 -12.74
CA ILE A 478 -28.34 14.85 -12.74
C ILE A 478 -27.10 14.19 -13.38
N ILE A 479 -27.25 13.67 -14.61
CA ILE A 479 -26.15 13.11 -15.40
C ILE A 479 -25.76 14.06 -16.55
N GLY A 480 -25.01 15.10 -16.21
CA GLY A 480 -24.36 15.99 -17.19
C GLY A 480 -22.94 15.50 -17.50
N PHE A 481 -22.74 14.84 -18.64
CA PHE A 481 -21.43 14.28 -19.03
C PHE A 481 -20.36 15.37 -19.24
N ARG A 482 -19.40 15.48 -18.30
CA ARG A 482 -18.01 15.95 -18.57
C ARG A 482 -17.02 15.17 -17.70
N LYS A 483 -15.95 14.65 -18.31
CA LYS A 483 -14.96 13.75 -17.67
C LYS A 483 -14.08 14.37 -16.56
N ASN A 484 -14.28 15.64 -16.16
CA ASN A 484 -13.35 16.37 -15.28
C ASN A 484 -14.00 17.31 -14.24
N GLN A 485 -15.30 17.22 -13.94
CA GLN A 485 -15.89 18.09 -12.89
C GLN A 485 -17.04 17.43 -12.11
N PHE A 486 -16.82 17.17 -10.81
CA PHE A 486 -17.82 16.69 -9.87
C PHE A 486 -18.79 17.82 -9.47
N LEU A 487 -19.74 18.15 -10.35
CA LEU A 487 -20.87 19.03 -10.04
C LEU A 487 -22.01 18.24 -9.39
N ILE A 488 -21.75 17.74 -8.18
CA ILE A 488 -22.76 17.14 -7.30
C ILE A 488 -23.82 18.20 -6.97
N SER A 489 -25.10 17.79 -6.91
CA SER A 489 -26.17 18.68 -6.48
C SER A 489 -25.98 19.13 -5.03
N ARG A 490 -26.09 20.44 -4.77
CA ARG A 490 -25.94 21.04 -3.44
C ARG A 490 -26.79 20.33 -2.38
N LYS A 491 -28.05 19.99 -2.71
CA LYS A 491 -28.99 19.27 -1.83
C LYS A 491 -28.53 17.85 -1.45
N LEU A 492 -27.72 17.20 -2.28
CA LEU A 492 -27.12 15.90 -1.93
C LEU A 492 -25.93 16.11 -0.98
N GLN A 493 -25.06 17.10 -1.25
CA GLN A 493 -23.90 17.39 -0.38
C GLN A 493 -24.32 17.83 1.03
N ASP A 494 -25.37 18.66 1.14
CA ASP A 494 -25.86 19.20 2.42
C ASP A 494 -26.37 18.07 3.36
N ASN A 495 -27.08 17.07 2.82
CA ASN A 495 -27.64 15.96 3.60
C ASN A 495 -26.72 14.73 3.73
N CYS A 496 -25.84 14.47 2.75
CA CYS A 496 -25.03 13.25 2.69
C CYS A 496 -23.99 13.14 3.82
N PHE A 497 -23.43 14.27 4.27
CA PHE A 497 -22.28 14.31 5.17
C PHE A 497 -22.57 14.94 6.55
N SER A 498 -23.83 15.21 6.89
CA SER A 498 -24.21 15.93 8.13
C SER A 498 -23.59 15.34 9.40
N ASP A 499 -23.65 14.01 9.51
CA ASP A 499 -23.28 13.27 10.73
C ASP A 499 -21.83 12.74 10.66
N VAL A 500 -21.30 12.69 9.43
CA VAL A 500 -19.91 12.35 9.10
C VAL A 500 -18.97 13.51 9.44
N ILE A 501 -19.38 14.76 9.23
CA ILE A 501 -18.57 15.95 9.56
C ILE A 501 -18.15 15.96 11.06
N PRO A 502 -19.06 15.76 12.03
CA PRO A 502 -18.69 15.57 13.44
C PRO A 502 -17.77 14.37 13.70
N ALA A 503 -17.89 13.28 12.93
CA ALA A 503 -17.02 12.11 13.08
C ALA A 503 -15.58 12.41 12.62
N LEU A 504 -15.41 13.04 11.46
CA LEU A 504 -14.11 13.49 10.95
C LEU A 504 -13.41 14.47 11.90
N LEU A 505 -14.16 15.42 12.46
CA LEU A 505 -13.63 16.38 13.44
C LEU A 505 -13.31 15.71 14.79
N SER A 506 -14.01 14.64 15.17
CA SER A 506 -13.66 13.83 16.34
C SER A 506 -12.35 13.07 16.13
N ALA A 507 -12.16 12.46 14.95
CA ALA A 507 -10.92 11.78 14.58
C ALA A 507 -9.70 12.74 14.62
N GLU A 508 -9.84 13.93 14.02
CA GLU A 508 -8.81 14.98 14.07
C GLU A 508 -8.51 15.39 15.51
N SER A 509 -9.52 15.75 16.30
CA SER A 509 -9.36 16.22 17.67
C SER A 509 -8.69 15.18 18.57
N ARG A 510 -9.06 13.90 18.43
CA ARG A 510 -8.44 12.78 19.16
C ARG A 510 -6.99 12.57 18.75
N ALA A 511 -6.67 12.62 17.45
CA ALA A 511 -5.28 12.57 16.99
C ALA A 511 -4.47 13.78 17.47
N ALA A 512 -5.06 14.98 17.45
CA ALA A 512 -4.47 16.25 17.88
C ALA A 512 -4.19 16.32 19.39
N ALA A 513 -4.98 15.61 20.21
CA ALA A 513 -4.79 15.44 21.65
C ALA A 513 -3.82 14.29 22.01
N SER A 514 -3.57 13.38 21.06
CA SER A 514 -2.68 12.23 21.24
C SER A 514 -1.19 12.60 21.08
N ARG A 515 -0.30 11.62 21.34
CA ARG A 515 1.13 11.72 20.98
C ARG A 515 1.42 11.33 19.52
N ASN A 516 0.43 10.80 18.79
CA ASN A 516 0.59 10.32 17.41
C ASN A 516 0.45 11.46 16.39
N TRP A 517 1.48 12.31 16.32
CA TRP A 517 1.53 13.40 15.34
C TRP A 517 1.52 12.91 13.89
N ARG A 518 1.92 11.65 13.61
CA ARG A 518 1.89 11.08 12.27
C ARG A 518 0.45 10.93 11.78
N LEU A 519 -0.42 10.35 12.61
CA LEU A 519 -1.86 10.27 12.33
C LEU A 519 -2.49 11.66 12.22
N HIS A 520 -2.14 12.60 13.11
CA HIS A 520 -2.68 13.96 13.03
C HIS A 520 -2.28 14.66 11.72
N SER A 521 -1.02 14.50 11.30
CA SER A 521 -0.52 14.99 10.02
C SER A 521 -1.19 14.32 8.82
N ASP A 522 -1.50 13.02 8.89
CA ASP A 522 -2.16 12.30 7.79
C ASP A 522 -3.64 12.67 7.68
N ILE A 523 -4.38 12.75 8.79
CA ILE A 523 -5.78 13.24 8.80
C ILE A 523 -5.87 14.62 8.14
N LEU A 524 -4.98 15.55 8.50
CA LEU A 524 -4.95 16.89 7.93
C LEU A 524 -4.63 16.87 6.43
N ASP A 525 -3.71 16.01 5.96
CA ASP A 525 -3.40 15.84 4.54
C ASP A 525 -4.60 15.25 3.76
N LYS A 526 -5.25 14.20 4.29
CA LYS A 526 -6.41 13.55 3.68
C LYS A 526 -7.66 14.42 3.69
N PHE A 527 -7.82 15.36 4.61
CA PHE A 527 -8.89 16.37 4.60
C PHE A 527 -8.92 17.21 3.31
N SER A 528 -7.82 17.29 2.54
CA SER A 528 -7.81 17.88 1.19
C SER A 528 -8.86 17.26 0.25
N CYS A 529 -9.25 15.99 0.44
CA CYS A 529 -10.29 15.34 -0.37
C CYS A 529 -11.68 15.96 -0.16
N LEU A 530 -11.94 16.55 1.00
CA LEU A 530 -13.25 17.09 1.39
C LEU A 530 -13.68 18.27 0.51
N ALA A 531 -12.72 18.94 -0.15
CA ALA A 531 -12.94 19.92 -1.20
C ALA A 531 -13.80 19.43 -2.37
N LYS A 532 -13.81 18.11 -2.64
CA LYS A 532 -14.63 17.45 -3.66
C LYS A 532 -15.95 16.89 -3.09
N CYS A 533 -16.05 16.79 -1.77
CA CYS A 533 -17.12 16.08 -1.07
C CYS A 533 -18.19 17.03 -0.52
N LEU A 534 -17.75 18.09 0.14
CA LEU A 534 -18.57 19.02 0.92
C LEU A 534 -18.88 20.30 0.15
N THR A 535 -19.83 21.09 0.66
CA THR A 535 -20.03 22.46 0.17
C THR A 535 -18.98 23.41 0.76
N SER A 536 -18.67 24.49 0.05
CA SER A 536 -17.68 25.47 0.52
C SER A 536 -18.06 26.09 1.87
N ASP A 537 -19.37 26.22 2.14
CA ASP A 537 -19.89 26.69 3.44
C ASP A 537 -19.65 25.69 4.57
N GLN A 538 -19.79 24.37 4.33
CA GLN A 538 -19.42 23.34 5.30
C GLN A 538 -17.91 23.38 5.60
N ILE A 539 -17.06 23.49 4.57
CA ILE A 539 -15.59 23.56 4.71
C ILE A 539 -15.18 24.80 5.51
N TYR A 540 -15.67 25.98 5.10
CA TYR A 540 -15.34 27.27 5.71
C TYR A 540 -15.82 27.39 7.17
N HIS A 541 -17.02 26.90 7.50
CA HIS A 541 -17.54 27.01 8.88
C HIS A 541 -17.14 25.86 9.82
N LYS A 542 -16.57 24.74 9.33
CA LYS A 542 -16.28 23.55 10.15
C LYS A 542 -14.83 23.09 10.13
N PHE A 543 -14.15 23.14 8.99
CA PHE A 543 -12.78 22.60 8.85
C PHE A 543 -11.72 23.70 8.84
N VAL A 544 -11.98 24.83 8.18
CA VAL A 544 -11.06 25.99 8.15
C VAL A 544 -10.60 26.44 9.55
N PRO A 545 -11.47 26.59 10.57
CA PRO A 545 -11.03 27.00 11.91
C PRO A 545 -10.07 26.01 12.58
N VAL A 546 -10.27 24.70 12.34
CA VAL A 546 -9.42 23.62 12.87
C VAL A 546 -8.08 23.59 12.15
N VAL A 547 -8.08 23.74 10.83
CA VAL A 547 -6.85 23.80 10.02
C VAL A 547 -6.02 25.04 10.37
N PHE A 548 -6.63 26.23 10.51
CA PHE A 548 -5.91 27.42 10.98
C PHE A 548 -5.41 27.27 12.42
N HIS A 549 -6.18 26.68 13.34
CA HIS A 549 -5.69 26.37 14.68
C HIS A 549 -4.48 25.42 14.65
N CYS A 550 -4.45 24.44 13.73
CA CYS A 550 -3.28 23.58 13.53
C CYS A 550 -2.06 24.35 12.98
N ILE A 551 -2.27 25.35 12.11
CA ILE A 551 -1.21 26.23 11.59
C ILE A 551 -0.64 27.11 12.71
N THR A 552 -1.47 27.76 13.53
CA THR A 552 -1.04 28.79 14.50
C THR A 552 -0.63 28.24 15.88
N SER A 553 -1.04 27.02 16.23
CA SER A 553 -0.68 26.40 17.52
C SER A 553 0.70 25.72 17.50
N HIS A 554 1.24 25.45 18.70
CA HIS A 554 2.56 24.82 18.89
C HIS A 554 2.57 23.31 18.57
N LYS A 555 2.27 22.93 17.31
CA LYS A 555 2.33 21.55 16.81
C LYS A 555 3.70 21.22 16.18
N PRO A 556 4.01 19.92 15.94
CA PRO A 556 5.18 19.50 15.16
C PRO A 556 5.14 20.02 13.72
N LEU A 557 6.31 20.23 13.10
CA LEU A 557 6.42 20.80 11.75
C LEU A 557 5.66 20.00 10.65
N PRO A 558 5.59 18.65 10.67
CA PRO A 558 4.79 17.91 9.68
C PRO A 558 3.30 18.23 9.74
N VAL A 559 2.75 18.39 10.95
CA VAL A 559 1.34 18.80 11.19
C VAL A 559 1.09 20.19 10.63
N HIS A 560 2.04 21.13 10.83
CA HIS A 560 2.00 22.46 10.21
C HIS A 560 1.96 22.36 8.69
N LEU A 561 2.87 21.60 8.07
CA LEU A 561 2.95 21.47 6.61
C LEU A 561 1.70 20.80 6.01
N ALA A 562 1.12 19.80 6.67
CA ALA A 562 -0.13 19.17 6.25
C ALA A 562 -1.32 20.14 6.30
N ALA A 563 -1.47 20.88 7.41
CA ALA A 563 -2.48 21.92 7.53
C ALA A 563 -2.31 23.02 6.46
N CYS A 564 -1.07 23.43 6.19
CA CYS A 564 -0.71 24.38 5.13
C CYS A 564 -1.10 23.91 3.72
N ARG A 565 -0.89 22.63 3.37
CA ARG A 565 -1.34 22.07 2.08
C ARG A 565 -2.86 22.08 1.98
N THR A 566 -3.54 21.61 3.02
CA THR A 566 -4.99 21.47 3.01
C THR A 566 -5.71 22.82 3.00
N ILE A 567 -5.20 23.87 3.65
CA ILE A 567 -5.77 25.22 3.48
C ILE A 567 -5.58 25.75 2.06
N CYS A 568 -4.45 25.48 1.38
CA CYS A 568 -4.28 25.85 -0.04
C CYS A 568 -5.33 25.17 -0.94
N VAL A 569 -5.60 23.88 -0.72
CA VAL A 569 -6.63 23.12 -1.44
C VAL A 569 -8.05 23.65 -1.12
N PHE A 570 -8.34 23.99 0.13
CA PHE A 570 -9.60 24.60 0.53
C PHE A 570 -9.81 25.99 -0.09
N ILE A 571 -8.77 26.83 -0.18
CA ILE A 571 -8.85 28.12 -0.88
C ILE A 571 -9.12 27.88 -2.37
N LYS A 572 -8.43 26.93 -3.02
CA LYS A 572 -8.61 26.67 -4.46
C LYS A 572 -10.04 26.27 -4.80
N TYR A 573 -10.64 25.36 -4.04
CA TYR A 573 -11.96 24.80 -4.34
C TYR A 573 -13.13 25.50 -3.62
N ASN A 574 -12.88 26.52 -2.79
CA ASN A 574 -13.96 27.35 -2.27
C ASN A 574 -14.59 28.15 -3.42
N ARG A 575 -15.90 27.92 -3.66
CA ARG A 575 -16.63 28.56 -4.76
C ARG A 575 -16.89 30.04 -4.52
N LYS A 576 -16.92 30.53 -3.28
CA LYS A 576 -17.23 31.94 -2.93
C LYS A 576 -15.98 32.82 -2.94
N GLN A 577 -15.97 33.87 -3.76
CA GLN A 577 -14.87 34.81 -3.88
C GLN A 577 -14.57 35.54 -2.58
N GLU A 578 -15.60 36.02 -1.87
CA GLU A 578 -15.49 36.72 -0.59
C GLU A 578 -14.72 35.86 0.44
N GLN A 579 -15.11 34.58 0.59
CA GLN A 579 -14.42 33.64 1.47
C GLN A 579 -13.00 33.33 0.97
N ARG A 580 -12.75 33.18 -0.35
CA ARG A 580 -11.37 32.99 -0.85
C ARG A 580 -10.46 34.17 -0.49
N GLN A 581 -10.93 35.40 -0.64
CA GLN A 581 -10.17 36.62 -0.33
C GLN A 581 -9.90 36.76 1.16
N GLU A 582 -10.88 36.43 2.01
CA GLU A 582 -10.71 36.38 3.46
C GLU A 582 -9.68 35.33 3.88
N LEU A 583 -9.77 34.10 3.35
CA LEU A 583 -8.83 33.01 3.66
C LEU A 583 -7.40 33.34 3.21
N CYS A 584 -7.22 33.99 2.06
CA CYS A 584 -5.90 34.46 1.61
C CYS A 584 -5.35 35.55 2.55
N SER A 585 -6.21 36.48 2.98
CA SER A 585 -5.84 37.56 3.90
C SER A 585 -5.45 37.02 5.28
N GLN A 586 -6.22 36.06 5.81
CA GLN A 586 -5.93 35.38 7.07
C GLN A 586 -4.62 34.58 6.99
N LEU A 587 -4.35 33.89 5.87
CA LEU A 587 -3.11 33.16 5.65
C LEU A 587 -1.88 34.09 5.60
N ILE A 588 -2.03 35.31 5.09
CA ILE A 588 -0.98 36.34 5.13
C ILE A 588 -0.81 36.88 6.56
N GLU A 589 -1.89 37.16 7.29
CA GLU A 589 -1.80 37.68 8.66
C GLU A 589 -1.16 36.66 9.62
N GLU A 590 -1.73 35.46 9.71
CA GLU A 590 -1.37 34.40 10.67
C GLU A 590 0.02 33.77 10.39
N CYS A 591 0.53 33.88 9.16
CA CYS A 591 1.85 33.34 8.81
C CYS A 591 2.88 34.43 8.47
N ARG A 592 2.58 35.34 7.52
CA ARG A 592 3.55 36.33 7.02
C ARG A 592 3.71 37.53 7.94
N ASN A 593 2.63 38.07 8.50
CA ASN A 593 2.71 39.22 9.41
C ASN A 593 3.04 38.80 10.86
N HIS A 594 3.01 37.50 11.15
CA HIS A 594 3.20 36.94 12.48
C HIS A 594 4.55 37.30 13.13
N GLN A 595 4.52 37.58 14.43
CA GLN A 595 5.67 38.11 15.19
C GLN A 595 6.86 37.15 15.24
N SER A 596 6.60 35.84 15.37
CA SER A 596 7.65 34.80 15.35
C SER A 596 8.03 34.39 13.93
N SER A 597 9.32 34.47 13.63
CA SER A 597 9.94 34.12 12.34
C SER A 597 9.76 32.66 11.92
N ARG A 598 9.41 31.74 12.84
CA ARG A 598 9.00 30.37 12.48
C ARG A 598 7.83 30.38 11.48
N TYR A 599 6.86 31.24 11.73
CA TYR A 599 5.64 31.34 10.92
C TYR A 599 5.88 32.13 9.64
N ARG A 600 6.73 33.17 9.67
CA ARG A 600 7.15 33.90 8.46
C ARG A 600 8.00 33.04 7.53
N ARG A 601 8.82 32.13 8.07
CA ARG A 601 9.45 31.05 7.30
C ARG A 601 8.41 30.04 6.78
N LEU A 602 7.45 29.62 7.61
CA LEU A 602 6.39 28.70 7.19
C LEU A 602 5.56 29.27 6.03
N PHE A 603 5.33 30.59 5.98
CA PHE A 603 4.70 31.25 4.84
C PHE A 603 5.47 31.05 3.52
N LEU A 604 6.80 31.06 3.56
CA LEU A 604 7.63 30.76 2.38
C LEU A 604 7.46 29.30 1.94
N ASP A 605 7.32 28.36 2.89
CA ASP A 605 7.01 26.95 2.60
C ASP A 605 5.56 26.79 2.08
N VAL A 606 4.59 27.56 2.58
CA VAL A 606 3.20 27.67 2.05
C VAL A 606 3.19 28.16 0.61
N CYS A 607 4.02 29.16 0.26
CA CYS A 607 4.08 29.71 -1.09
C CYS A 607 4.53 28.68 -2.14
N VAL A 608 5.30 27.66 -1.75
CA VAL A 608 5.60 26.52 -2.64
C VAL A 608 4.33 25.76 -3.00
N TYR A 609 3.49 25.43 -2.02
CA TYR A 609 2.20 24.76 -2.26
C TYR A 609 1.20 25.65 -3.01
N LEU A 610 1.26 26.97 -2.83
CA LEU A 610 0.44 27.90 -3.62
C LEU A 610 0.84 27.90 -5.10
N MET A 611 2.13 27.94 -5.44
CA MET A 611 2.62 27.81 -6.82
C MET A 611 2.31 26.43 -7.43
N GLU A 612 2.33 25.37 -6.61
CA GLU A 612 1.95 24.02 -7.04
C GLU A 612 0.45 23.92 -7.37
N VAL A 613 -0.42 24.47 -6.52
CA VAL A 613 -1.88 24.28 -6.57
C VAL A 613 -2.60 25.27 -7.52
N PHE A 614 -2.17 26.54 -7.55
CA PHE A 614 -2.81 27.65 -8.28
C PHE A 614 -2.08 28.04 -9.57
N SER A 615 -2.76 28.77 -10.45
CA SER A 615 -2.15 29.35 -11.65
C SER A 615 -1.10 30.41 -11.31
N LYS A 616 -0.14 30.57 -12.22
CA LYS A 616 0.85 31.66 -12.20
C LYS A 616 0.18 33.03 -12.04
N SER A 617 -0.93 33.25 -12.75
CA SER A 617 -1.70 34.50 -12.64
C SER A 617 -2.26 34.74 -11.23
N PHE A 618 -2.87 33.73 -10.61
CA PHE A 618 -3.46 33.87 -9.28
C PHE A 618 -2.39 34.09 -8.21
N PHE A 619 -1.27 33.37 -8.28
CA PHE A 619 -0.14 33.53 -7.36
C PHE A 619 0.51 34.93 -7.49
N ASN A 620 0.73 35.39 -8.73
CA ASN A 620 1.31 36.71 -9.01
C ASN A 620 0.43 37.86 -8.51
N GLU A 621 -0.90 37.70 -8.54
CA GLU A 621 -1.86 38.69 -8.05
C GLU A 621 -1.97 38.76 -6.52
N HIS A 622 -1.88 37.63 -5.82
CA HIS A 622 -2.21 37.55 -4.39
C HIS A 622 -1.00 37.42 -3.43
N PHE A 623 0.11 36.81 -3.87
CA PHE A 623 1.18 36.37 -2.95
C PHE A 623 2.60 36.81 -3.33
N PHE A 624 2.89 37.02 -4.62
CA PHE A 624 4.26 37.27 -5.11
C PHE A 624 4.96 38.44 -4.41
N GLU A 625 4.33 39.62 -4.31
CA GLU A 625 4.90 40.76 -3.60
C GLU A 625 5.14 40.45 -2.11
N LYS A 626 4.24 39.69 -1.46
CA LYS A 626 4.35 39.34 -0.03
C LYS A 626 5.50 38.37 0.25
N VAL A 627 5.95 37.61 -0.75
CA VAL A 627 7.20 36.82 -0.69
C VAL A 627 8.42 37.73 -0.85
N LEU A 628 8.41 38.68 -1.80
CA LEU A 628 9.51 39.63 -1.98
C LEU A 628 9.72 40.53 -0.76
N GLU A 629 8.65 40.97 -0.10
CA GLU A 629 8.76 41.76 1.13
C GLU A 629 9.45 40.99 2.29
N LEU A 630 9.52 39.66 2.26
CA LEU A 630 10.27 38.86 3.24
C LEU A 630 11.77 38.73 2.92
N ALA A 631 12.23 39.24 1.78
CA ALA A 631 13.66 39.42 1.51
C ALA A 631 14.31 40.44 2.46
N GLU A 632 13.52 41.32 3.08
CA GLU A 632 13.99 42.34 4.03
C GLU A 632 13.69 41.98 5.50
N ASP A 633 13.33 40.72 5.79
CA ASP A 633 13.06 40.27 7.16
C ASP A 633 14.28 40.47 8.07
N PRO A 634 14.14 41.01 9.30
CA PRO A 634 15.26 41.18 10.22
C PRO A 634 16.03 39.88 10.51
N ILE A 635 15.39 38.71 10.43
CA ILE A 635 15.97 37.43 10.82
C ILE A 635 16.52 36.67 9.59
N ALA A 636 17.83 36.43 9.60
CA ALA A 636 18.57 35.83 8.48
C ALA A 636 17.97 34.49 7.99
N ASN A 637 17.48 33.63 8.88
CA ASN A 637 16.84 32.35 8.51
C ASN A 637 15.58 32.50 7.63
N VAL A 638 14.90 33.66 7.67
CA VAL A 638 13.78 33.96 6.76
C VAL A 638 14.30 34.43 5.41
N ARG A 639 15.28 35.35 5.40
CA ARG A 639 15.94 35.83 4.16
C ARG A 639 16.63 34.69 3.40
N LEU A 640 17.29 33.77 4.12
CA LEU A 640 17.90 32.55 3.59
C LEU A 640 16.86 31.68 2.85
N ARG A 641 15.70 31.43 3.47
CA ARG A 641 14.62 30.68 2.81
C ARG A 641 14.04 31.45 1.64
N CYS A 642 13.89 32.76 1.74
CA CYS A 642 13.43 33.61 0.63
C CYS A 642 14.37 33.49 -0.59
N CYS A 643 15.70 33.55 -0.38
CA CYS A 643 16.69 33.37 -1.44
C CYS A 643 16.50 32.07 -2.23
N THR A 644 16.21 30.96 -1.55
CA THR A 644 15.97 29.65 -2.22
C THR A 644 14.71 29.61 -3.10
N LEU A 645 13.80 30.59 -2.98
CA LEU A 645 12.58 30.67 -3.78
C LEU A 645 12.67 31.66 -4.95
N LEU A 646 13.66 32.56 -5.00
CA LEU A 646 13.78 33.57 -6.06
C LEU A 646 13.85 32.95 -7.49
N PRO A 647 14.52 31.80 -7.72
CA PRO A 647 14.44 31.09 -9.01
C PRO A 647 13.03 30.59 -9.33
N MET A 648 12.29 30.10 -8.33
CA MET A 648 10.90 29.62 -8.50
C MET A 648 9.92 30.77 -8.75
N LEU A 649 10.13 31.93 -8.12
CA LEU A 649 9.38 33.14 -8.42
C LEU A 649 9.58 33.56 -9.89
N LYS A 650 10.82 33.48 -10.39
CA LYS A 650 11.12 33.83 -11.79
C LYS A 650 10.39 32.93 -12.81
N THR A 651 10.12 31.65 -12.50
CA THR A 651 9.32 30.77 -13.37
C THR A 651 7.81 31.05 -13.34
N GLN A 652 7.30 31.81 -12.37
CA GLN A 652 5.89 32.23 -12.33
C GLN A 652 5.56 33.39 -13.29
N LEU A 653 6.57 34.10 -13.81
CA LEU A 653 6.36 35.33 -14.55
C LEU A 653 6.06 35.09 -16.04
N LYS A 654 5.04 35.79 -16.57
CA LYS A 654 4.65 35.79 -18.00
C LYS A 654 4.75 37.18 -18.61
N LEU A 655 5.61 37.35 -19.61
CA LEU A 655 5.83 38.62 -20.31
C LEU A 655 4.91 38.76 -21.54
N PRO A 656 4.34 39.96 -21.80
CA PRO A 656 4.69 41.25 -21.19
C PRO A 656 3.94 41.59 -19.89
N LYS A 657 2.91 40.83 -19.50
CA LYS A 657 2.02 41.13 -18.36
C LYS A 657 2.78 41.44 -17.07
N ASP A 658 3.67 40.54 -16.66
CA ASP A 658 4.28 40.57 -15.32
C ASP A 658 5.62 41.35 -15.30
N ARG A 659 5.82 42.27 -16.25
CA ARG A 659 7.07 43.04 -16.40
C ARG A 659 7.44 43.85 -15.15
N GLN A 660 6.46 44.37 -14.41
CA GLN A 660 6.70 45.13 -13.18
C GLN A 660 7.17 44.21 -12.04
N LEU A 661 6.59 43.01 -11.91
CA LEU A 661 7.00 42.01 -10.92
C LEU A 661 8.43 41.49 -11.19
N LEU A 662 8.80 41.34 -12.47
CA LEU A 662 10.20 41.04 -12.84
C LEU A 662 11.16 42.16 -12.42
N GLN A 663 10.78 43.42 -12.59
CA GLN A 663 11.59 44.57 -12.18
C GLN A 663 11.73 44.69 -10.64
N GLN A 664 10.68 44.34 -9.88
CA GLN A 664 10.74 44.23 -8.41
C GLN A 664 11.71 43.11 -7.99
N LEU A 665 11.57 41.92 -8.58
CA LEU A 665 12.42 40.76 -8.30
C LEU A 665 13.91 41.05 -8.59
N ASP A 666 14.22 41.62 -9.75
CA ASP A 666 15.57 42.06 -10.12
C ASP A 666 16.15 43.08 -9.12
N LEU A 667 15.33 44.01 -8.64
CA LEU A 667 15.73 45.02 -7.66
C LEU A 667 16.05 44.39 -6.29
N VAL A 668 15.22 43.45 -5.83
CA VAL A 668 15.43 42.71 -4.57
C VAL A 668 16.71 41.86 -4.64
N VAL A 669 16.94 41.15 -5.74
CA VAL A 669 18.18 40.36 -5.95
C VAL A 669 19.42 41.26 -5.90
N ARG A 670 19.41 42.40 -6.61
CA ARG A 670 20.53 43.36 -6.61
C ARG A 670 20.75 43.97 -5.22
N LYS A 671 19.67 44.25 -4.48
CA LYS A 671 19.75 44.77 -3.10
C LYS A 671 20.40 43.75 -2.16
N LEU A 672 19.97 42.49 -2.19
CA LEU A 672 20.56 41.42 -1.38
C LEU A 672 22.04 41.18 -1.72
N LEU A 673 22.40 41.13 -3.01
CA LEU A 673 23.79 40.92 -3.46
C LEU A 673 24.78 42.01 -2.99
N VAL A 674 24.30 43.20 -2.62
CA VAL A 674 25.12 44.35 -2.21
C VAL A 674 25.00 44.69 -0.72
N MET A 675 23.83 44.47 -0.11
CA MET A 675 23.53 44.92 1.26
C MET A 675 23.50 43.80 2.31
N GLU A 676 23.43 42.52 1.90
CA GLU A 676 23.44 41.41 2.85
C GLU A 676 24.79 41.30 3.58
N LYS A 677 24.73 40.89 4.85
CA LYS A 677 25.89 40.72 5.74
C LYS A 677 25.99 39.33 6.33
N ASP A 678 24.88 38.59 6.38
CA ASP A 678 24.89 37.20 6.81
C ASP A 678 25.61 36.33 5.77
N ARG A 679 26.57 35.53 6.22
CA ARG A 679 27.43 34.70 5.34
C ARG A 679 26.62 33.70 4.53
N ASP A 680 25.62 33.08 5.15
CA ASP A 680 24.90 31.94 4.60
C ASP A 680 23.77 32.43 3.69
N VAL A 681 23.11 33.55 4.03
CA VAL A 681 22.24 34.28 3.10
C VAL A 681 23.05 34.79 1.89
N THR A 682 24.25 35.33 2.10
CA THR A 682 25.14 35.82 1.03
C THR A 682 25.55 34.70 0.06
N ALA A 683 25.82 33.49 0.56
CA ALA A 683 26.05 32.32 -0.28
C ALA A 683 24.78 31.93 -1.07
N ALA A 684 23.62 31.89 -0.40
CA ALA A 684 22.36 31.50 -1.02
C ALA A 684 21.89 32.46 -2.11
N ILE A 685 22.03 33.79 -1.94
CA ILE A 685 21.65 34.76 -2.99
C ILE A 685 22.56 34.68 -4.22
N ARG A 686 23.86 34.40 -4.04
CA ARG A 686 24.79 34.19 -5.16
C ARG A 686 24.41 32.96 -5.98
N GLN A 687 24.09 31.85 -5.31
CA GLN A 687 23.59 30.65 -5.97
C GLN A 687 22.25 30.91 -6.67
N ALA A 688 21.30 31.55 -5.97
CA ALA A 688 19.99 31.87 -6.53
C ALA A 688 20.08 32.78 -7.76
N ALA A 689 20.99 33.76 -7.80
CA ALA A 689 21.24 34.58 -8.99
C ALA A 689 21.76 33.73 -10.17
N CYS A 690 22.77 32.88 -9.94
CA CYS A 690 23.29 31.97 -10.96
C CYS A 690 22.25 30.97 -11.48
N ASP A 691 21.28 30.56 -10.66
CA ASP A 691 20.17 29.70 -11.09
C ASP A 691 19.06 30.50 -11.78
N MET A 692 18.77 31.73 -11.35
CA MET A 692 17.86 32.64 -12.03
C MET A 692 18.32 32.97 -13.45
N ASP A 693 19.62 33.10 -13.71
CA ASP A 693 20.13 33.35 -15.08
C ASP A 693 19.87 32.17 -16.05
N LYS A 694 19.69 30.95 -15.52
CA LYS A 694 19.28 29.76 -16.30
C LYS A 694 17.78 29.75 -16.60
N VAL A 695 16.97 30.47 -15.81
CA VAL A 695 15.51 30.52 -15.97
C VAL A 695 15.13 31.49 -17.09
N GLN A 696 14.69 30.91 -18.22
CA GLN A 696 14.02 31.65 -19.28
C GLN A 696 12.60 32.01 -18.83
N VAL A 697 12.24 33.30 -18.93
CA VAL A 697 10.91 33.81 -18.59
C VAL A 697 9.98 33.63 -19.80
N ALA A 698 8.77 33.12 -19.59
CA ALA A 698 7.84 32.84 -20.68
C ALA A 698 7.39 34.14 -21.40
N VAL A 699 7.60 34.21 -22.71
CA VAL A 699 7.19 35.32 -23.57
C VAL A 699 6.04 34.87 -24.48
N GLN A 700 4.90 35.58 -24.42
CA GLN A 700 3.65 35.20 -25.08
C GLN A 700 3.68 35.02 -26.61
N SER A 701 4.77 35.37 -27.30
CA SER A 701 4.86 35.32 -28.77
C SER A 701 5.65 34.14 -29.35
N LEU A 702 6.48 33.43 -28.56
CA LEU A 702 7.37 32.36 -29.07
C LEU A 702 7.64 31.28 -28.01
N THR A 703 6.74 30.31 -27.85
CA THR A 703 6.99 29.15 -26.98
C THR A 703 7.80 28.08 -27.71
N ALA A 704 9.02 27.80 -27.24
CA ALA A 704 9.82 26.68 -27.73
C ALA A 704 9.20 25.33 -27.30
N LYS A 705 9.43 24.27 -28.10
CA LYS A 705 8.82 22.93 -27.90
C LYS A 705 9.06 22.28 -26.52
N GLN A 706 10.01 22.77 -25.73
CA GLN A 706 10.36 22.20 -24.42
C GLN A 706 9.46 22.66 -23.26
N TYR A 707 8.66 23.73 -23.41
CA TYR A 707 7.86 24.30 -22.31
C TYR A 707 6.34 23.99 -22.40
N PHE A 708 5.92 23.17 -23.35
CA PHE A 708 4.50 22.96 -23.65
C PHE A 708 3.70 22.34 -22.48
N GLU A 709 4.31 21.47 -21.68
CA GLU A 709 3.63 20.77 -20.58
C GLU A 709 3.36 21.68 -19.37
N GLU A 710 4.34 22.47 -18.92
CA GLU A 710 4.14 23.44 -17.83
C GLU A 710 3.10 24.51 -18.17
N ASP A 711 3.16 25.09 -19.38
CA ASP A 711 2.21 26.13 -19.80
C ASP A 711 0.81 25.56 -20.03
N PHE A 712 0.67 24.30 -20.46
CA PHE A 712 -0.62 23.61 -20.56
C PHE A 712 -1.22 23.30 -19.18
N LEU A 713 -0.40 22.85 -18.22
CA LEU A 713 -0.83 22.64 -16.84
C LEU A 713 -1.29 23.96 -16.19
N ASP A 714 -0.55 25.06 -16.41
CA ASP A 714 -0.92 26.38 -15.90
C ASP A 714 -2.23 26.93 -16.53
N GLN A 715 -2.39 26.79 -17.85
CA GLN A 715 -3.65 27.14 -18.54
C GLN A 715 -4.83 26.36 -17.94
N LYS A 716 -4.67 25.06 -17.69
CA LYS A 716 -5.70 24.23 -17.04
C LYS A 716 -6.06 24.74 -15.64
N LYS A 717 -5.09 25.18 -14.83
CA LYS A 717 -5.37 25.79 -13.52
C LYS A 717 -6.16 27.08 -13.66
N GLU A 718 -5.79 27.96 -14.59
CA GLU A 718 -6.50 29.22 -14.84
C GLU A 718 -7.94 28.98 -15.34
N GLU A 719 -8.17 27.95 -16.17
CA GLU A 719 -9.51 27.51 -16.56
C GLU A 719 -10.34 26.96 -15.38
N GLU A 720 -9.75 26.16 -14.49
CA GLU A 720 -10.40 25.67 -13.26
C GLU A 720 -10.82 26.85 -12.35
N GLU A 721 -9.93 27.81 -12.12
CA GLU A 721 -10.16 29.01 -11.30
C GLU A 721 -11.26 29.91 -11.91
N ARG A 722 -11.19 30.16 -13.21
CA ARG A 722 -12.19 30.92 -13.98
C ARG A 722 -13.55 30.22 -14.01
N SER A 723 -13.57 28.88 -14.04
CA SER A 723 -14.80 28.07 -13.97
C SER A 723 -15.52 28.22 -12.63
N LEU A 724 -14.77 28.31 -11.51
CA LEU A 724 -15.34 28.48 -10.17
C LEU A 724 -16.01 29.85 -10.00
N LEU A 725 -15.39 30.93 -10.49
CA LEU A 725 -15.99 32.28 -10.53
C LEU A 725 -17.32 32.28 -11.30
N GLN A 726 -17.33 31.73 -12.53
CA GLN A 726 -18.55 31.65 -13.32
C GLN A 726 -19.65 30.77 -12.70
N ALA A 727 -19.27 29.78 -11.88
CA ALA A 727 -20.25 28.96 -11.15
C ALA A 727 -20.88 29.73 -9.99
N GLU A 728 -20.14 30.63 -9.33
CA GLU A 728 -20.65 31.55 -8.31
C GLU A 728 -21.62 32.58 -8.89
N GLU A 729 -21.25 33.22 -10.01
CA GLU A 729 -22.11 34.17 -10.74
C GLU A 729 -23.46 33.53 -11.09
N LYS A 730 -23.44 32.34 -11.69
CA LYS A 730 -24.65 31.57 -12.06
C LYS A 730 -25.45 31.10 -10.84
N GLU A 731 -24.84 30.98 -9.65
CA GLU A 731 -25.59 30.75 -8.40
C GLU A 731 -26.24 32.03 -7.89
N LYS A 732 -25.54 33.18 -7.95
CA LYS A 732 -26.06 34.51 -7.60
C LYS A 732 -27.25 34.88 -8.51
N GLU A 733 -27.15 34.65 -9.82
CA GLU A 733 -28.26 34.81 -10.78
C GLU A 733 -29.49 33.93 -10.45
N ARG A 734 -29.28 32.63 -10.16
CA ARG A 734 -30.36 31.69 -9.81
C ARG A 734 -31.05 32.03 -8.48
N LYS A 735 -30.35 32.69 -7.57
CA LYS A 735 -30.91 33.21 -6.31
C LYS A 735 -31.68 34.51 -6.51
N ALA A 736 -31.25 35.36 -7.45
CA ALA A 736 -31.96 36.58 -7.82
C ALA A 736 -33.25 36.30 -8.62
N ASN A 737 -33.23 35.30 -9.52
CA ASN A 737 -34.38 34.89 -10.35
C ASN A 737 -34.84 33.45 -10.04
N PRO A 738 -35.53 33.20 -8.91
CA PRO A 738 -36.08 31.89 -8.58
C PRO A 738 -37.28 31.56 -9.48
N VAL A 739 -37.09 30.61 -10.41
CA VAL A 739 -38.17 30.12 -11.29
C VAL A 739 -39.25 29.38 -10.47
N PRO A 740 -40.54 29.75 -10.56
CA PRO A 740 -41.62 29.06 -9.84
C PRO A 740 -41.81 27.61 -10.33
N SER A 741 -41.95 26.67 -9.40
CA SER A 741 -42.01 25.23 -9.72
C SER A 741 -43.43 24.64 -9.65
N SER A 742 -44.20 24.75 -10.73
CA SER A 742 -45.44 23.99 -10.94
C SER A 742 -45.84 23.95 -12.44
N ALA A 743 -46.64 22.99 -12.94
CA ALA A 743 -46.75 21.57 -12.59
C ALA A 743 -47.45 20.79 -13.73
N LYS A 744 -46.99 19.56 -13.99
CA LYS A 744 -47.63 18.52 -14.83
C LYS A 744 -47.76 18.81 -16.35
N SER A 745 -48.00 17.71 -17.07
CA SER A 745 -47.92 17.54 -18.52
C SER A 745 -49.28 17.26 -19.16
N THR A 746 -49.44 17.53 -20.46
CA THR A 746 -50.33 16.74 -21.32
C THR A 746 -49.90 16.69 -22.79
N SER A 747 -50.08 15.49 -23.37
CA SER A 747 -50.40 15.16 -24.78
C SER A 747 -49.39 15.31 -25.94
N SER A 748 -49.39 14.25 -26.76
CA SER A 748 -49.15 14.19 -28.22
C SER A 748 -47.74 14.44 -28.77
N GLU A 749 -46.90 13.42 -28.58
CA GLU A 749 -45.93 12.94 -29.58
C GLU A 749 -46.48 13.00 -31.02
N ARG A 750 -45.68 13.55 -31.96
CA ARG A 750 -45.75 13.19 -33.38
C ARG A 750 -44.35 13.09 -33.98
N ARG A 751 -43.94 11.86 -34.31
CA ARG A 751 -42.71 11.56 -35.05
C ARG A 751 -42.75 12.16 -36.46
N ARG A 752 -41.60 12.61 -36.96
CA ARG A 752 -41.18 12.40 -38.35
C ARG A 752 -39.65 12.34 -38.41
N THR A 753 -39.14 11.76 -39.49
CA THR A 753 -37.84 11.09 -39.57
C THR A 753 -36.90 11.75 -40.59
N ASP A 754 -35.71 11.14 -40.75
CA ASP A 754 -34.86 11.15 -41.94
C ASP A 754 -33.88 12.31 -42.19
N THR A 755 -32.67 12.09 -41.63
CA THR A 755 -31.40 11.86 -42.36
C THR A 755 -30.97 12.73 -43.55
N LYS A 756 -29.70 13.18 -43.49
CA LYS A 756 -28.76 13.47 -44.59
C LYS A 756 -29.15 14.66 -45.53
N THR A 757 -28.25 15.47 -46.06
CA THR A 757 -26.88 15.18 -46.54
C THR A 757 -25.97 16.42 -46.44
N ASP A 758 -24.71 16.30 -46.82
CA ASP A 758 -23.69 17.35 -46.91
C ASP A 758 -24.04 18.51 -47.85
N LYS A 759 -23.47 19.71 -47.59
CA LYS A 759 -22.35 20.18 -48.43
C LYS A 759 -21.54 21.35 -47.84
N MET A 760 -20.40 21.59 -48.49
CA MET A 760 -19.30 22.47 -48.13
C MET A 760 -19.22 23.66 -49.10
N GLU A 761 -19.05 24.89 -48.57
CA GLU A 761 -18.38 26.09 -49.16
C GLU A 761 -18.72 27.29 -48.24
N ARG A 762 -17.84 28.19 -47.77
CA ARG A 762 -16.48 28.70 -48.11
C ARG A 762 -16.47 29.99 -48.97
N THR A 763 -16.21 31.11 -48.26
CA THR A 763 -15.60 32.39 -48.70
C THR A 763 -16.40 33.46 -49.46
N ILE A 764 -16.16 34.73 -49.05
CA ILE A 764 -16.38 36.02 -49.77
C ILE A 764 -17.88 36.43 -49.94
N GLY A 765 -18.29 37.71 -49.78
CA GLY A 765 -17.56 38.90 -49.35
C GLY A 765 -18.44 40.18 -49.32
N SER A 766 -17.86 41.25 -48.76
CA SER A 766 -18.27 42.68 -48.75
C SER A 766 -19.54 43.19 -49.48
N ALA A 767 -20.29 44.05 -48.77
CA ALA A 767 -20.97 45.28 -49.29
C ALA A 767 -22.10 45.14 -50.34
N SER A 768 -23.04 46.08 -50.52
CA SER A 768 -23.65 47.10 -49.63
C SER A 768 -24.86 47.74 -50.36
N SER A 769 -25.71 48.45 -49.59
CA SER A 769 -26.56 49.60 -50.02
C SER A 769 -27.74 49.45 -51.01
N THR A 770 -28.82 50.16 -50.67
CA THR A 770 -29.85 50.78 -51.56
C THR A 770 -30.87 49.86 -52.28
N THR A 771 -32.13 50.26 -52.52
CA THR A 771 -32.78 51.60 -52.40
C THR A 771 -34.29 51.54 -52.09
N SER A 772 -34.80 52.53 -51.33
CA SER A 772 -36.18 53.08 -51.43
C SER A 772 -37.37 52.17 -50.99
N ASN A 773 -38.61 52.64 -50.75
CA ASN A 773 -39.21 53.97 -50.97
C ASN A 773 -40.48 54.22 -50.09
N THR A 774 -40.91 55.49 -49.93
CA THR A 774 -42.29 55.95 -49.59
C THR A 774 -42.95 55.53 -48.24
N THR A 775 -43.87 56.26 -47.56
CA THR A 775 -44.48 57.61 -47.75
C THR A 775 -45.17 58.17 -46.47
N ARG A 776 -45.34 59.52 -46.42
CA ARG A 776 -46.48 60.31 -45.85
C ARG A 776 -46.78 60.35 -44.33
N LYS A 777 -46.83 61.61 -43.82
CA LYS A 777 -47.89 62.28 -42.98
C LYS A 777 -48.37 61.63 -41.66
N ALA A 778 -48.75 62.36 -40.60
CA ALA A 778 -48.71 63.80 -40.21
C ALA A 778 -49.16 63.91 -38.72
N SER A 779 -48.53 64.69 -37.82
CA SER A 779 -48.82 66.11 -37.46
C SER A 779 -49.30 66.32 -36.01
N ARG A 780 -49.00 67.51 -35.45
CA ARG A 780 -49.47 68.13 -34.18
C ARG A 780 -48.90 67.52 -32.87
N LEU A 781 -48.25 68.31 -32.00
CA LEU A 781 -48.71 69.43 -31.11
C LEU A 781 -49.60 68.91 -29.95
N LYS A 782 -49.47 69.37 -28.68
CA LYS A 782 -48.83 70.59 -28.13
C LYS A 782 -48.56 70.50 -26.60
N ALA A 783 -47.56 71.28 -26.12
CA ALA A 783 -47.53 72.10 -24.89
C ALA A 783 -47.63 71.46 -23.47
N VAL A 784 -46.70 71.77 -22.52
CA VAL A 784 -46.79 72.76 -21.38
C VAL A 784 -47.62 72.22 -20.18
N SER A 785 -47.32 72.41 -18.88
CA SER A 785 -46.42 73.28 -18.06
C SER A 785 -45.86 72.46 -16.86
N SER A 786 -44.64 72.57 -16.33
CA SER A 786 -43.81 73.71 -15.86
C SER A 786 -44.14 74.29 -14.46
N THR A 787 -43.56 73.72 -13.38
CA THR A 787 -43.20 74.34 -12.07
C THR A 787 -42.41 73.32 -11.23
N GLY A 788 -41.44 73.65 -10.38
CA GLY A 788 -40.66 74.88 -10.19
C GLY A 788 -39.80 74.91 -8.90
N ARG A 789 -38.56 75.43 -8.97
CA ARG A 789 -37.57 75.66 -7.86
C ARG A 789 -36.93 74.37 -7.26
N LYS A 790 -35.60 74.28 -6.99
CA LYS A 790 -34.61 75.06 -6.17
C LYS A 790 -34.85 74.84 -4.65
N THR A 791 -33.85 74.59 -3.77
CA THR A 791 -32.36 74.73 -3.84
C THR A 791 -31.63 73.89 -2.75
N SER A 792 -30.30 73.75 -2.86
CA SER A 792 -29.32 73.33 -1.81
C SER A 792 -28.95 74.50 -0.85
N PRO A 793 -28.09 74.41 0.22
CA PRO A 793 -27.06 73.39 0.57
C PRO A 793 -26.94 73.01 2.10
N SER A 794 -25.74 72.57 2.52
CA SER A 794 -25.25 72.05 3.85
C SER A 794 -24.79 73.14 4.86
N PRO A 795 -24.06 72.90 6.00
CA PRO A 795 -23.68 71.70 6.81
C PRO A 795 -23.82 71.90 8.39
N THR A 796 -23.08 71.12 9.22
CA THR A 796 -22.62 71.32 10.65
C THR A 796 -23.30 70.59 11.85
N GLY A 797 -22.55 70.45 12.98
CA GLY A 797 -22.86 69.87 14.33
C GLY A 797 -21.90 70.52 15.38
N PRO A 798 -21.49 69.97 16.56
CA PRO A 798 -21.91 68.81 17.40
C PRO A 798 -22.56 69.30 18.75
N PRO A 799 -22.50 68.69 19.99
CA PRO A 799 -21.32 68.29 20.82
C PRO A 799 -21.51 67.03 21.73
N SER A 800 -20.92 66.98 22.95
CA SER A 800 -20.59 65.77 23.78
C SER A 800 -20.86 65.87 25.32
N HIS A 801 -20.51 64.80 26.10
CA HIS A 801 -20.39 64.67 27.60
C HIS A 801 -21.68 64.25 28.40
N THR A 802 -21.71 63.56 29.58
CA THR A 802 -20.70 62.89 30.49
C THR A 802 -21.34 61.98 31.60
N ALA A 803 -20.53 61.10 32.24
CA ALA A 803 -20.67 60.49 33.61
C ALA A 803 -21.78 59.42 33.86
N ASN A 804 -21.75 58.46 34.82
CA ASN A 804 -20.86 58.04 35.95
C ASN A 804 -20.75 56.47 35.99
N ARG A 805 -19.66 55.79 36.46
CA ARG A 805 -19.34 55.28 37.84
C ARG A 805 -20.45 54.46 38.54
N ALA A 806 -20.23 53.32 39.25
CA ALA A 806 -19.02 52.78 39.92
C ALA A 806 -18.97 51.20 40.03
N ALA A 807 -18.19 50.63 40.98
CA ALA A 807 -17.79 49.21 41.10
C ALA A 807 -18.67 48.35 42.06
N SER A 808 -18.47 47.02 42.25
CA SER A 808 -17.41 46.42 43.11
C SER A 808 -17.22 44.88 42.97
N LYS A 809 -16.46 44.23 43.88
CA LYS A 809 -15.69 42.97 43.69
C LYS A 809 -16.20 41.71 44.44
N SER A 810 -15.99 40.53 43.84
CA SER A 810 -15.36 39.28 44.38
C SER A 810 -15.66 38.73 45.80
N MET A 811 -15.95 37.41 45.90
CA MET A 811 -15.38 36.52 46.95
C MET A 811 -15.28 35.04 46.48
N LYS A 812 -14.72 34.12 47.28
CA LYS A 812 -14.11 32.85 46.77
C LYS A 812 -13.93 31.72 47.82
N SER A 813 -14.76 30.66 47.82
CA SER A 813 -14.56 29.41 48.60
C SER A 813 -15.49 28.25 48.18
N LYS A 814 -15.37 26.97 48.61
CA LYS A 814 -14.28 25.97 48.74
C LYS A 814 -14.84 24.73 49.51
N LYS A 815 -15.12 23.59 48.84
CA LYS A 815 -15.16 22.18 49.38
C LYS A 815 -16.05 21.87 50.63
N PRO A 816 -16.15 20.61 51.18
CA PRO A 816 -15.52 19.32 50.85
C PRO A 816 -16.52 18.12 50.65
N GLU A 817 -16.06 16.89 50.93
CA GLU A 817 -16.75 15.57 50.97
C GLU A 817 -17.87 15.50 52.06
N SER A 818 -18.66 14.42 52.32
CA SER A 818 -18.45 12.95 52.14
C SER A 818 -19.75 12.09 52.11
N SER A 819 -19.58 10.76 52.03
CA SER A 819 -20.63 9.71 51.92
C SER A 819 -21.19 9.18 53.26
N HIS A 820 -22.42 8.62 53.24
CA HIS A 820 -22.74 7.21 53.64
C HIS A 820 -24.23 6.83 53.43
N LEU A 821 -24.64 5.61 53.84
CA LEU A 821 -25.86 4.88 53.45
C LEU A 821 -26.83 4.67 54.64
N ASN A 822 -28.15 4.47 54.41
CA ASN A 822 -28.92 3.20 54.64
C ASN A 822 -30.48 3.32 54.75
N ASP A 823 -31.14 2.16 54.66
CA ASP A 823 -32.45 1.72 55.23
C ASP A 823 -33.83 2.22 54.71
N SER A 824 -34.34 1.43 53.75
CA SER A 824 -35.67 0.77 53.66
C SER A 824 -36.85 1.09 54.63
N HIS A 825 -38.07 1.17 54.08
CA HIS A 825 -39.15 0.14 54.21
C HIS A 825 -40.50 0.53 53.57
N SER A 826 -41.24 -0.42 52.95
CA SER A 826 -42.66 -0.78 53.23
C SER A 826 -43.43 -1.48 52.07
N ASN A 827 -44.07 -2.63 52.38
CA ASN A 827 -45.46 -3.11 52.11
C ASN A 827 -46.19 -2.90 50.74
N ALA A 828 -47.12 -3.76 50.26
CA ALA A 828 -47.56 -5.15 50.61
C ALA A 828 -48.66 -5.65 49.60
N THR A 829 -49.24 -6.85 49.84
CA THR A 829 -50.56 -7.41 49.37
C THR A 829 -50.54 -8.56 48.32
N THR A 830 -51.51 -9.49 48.45
CA THR A 830 -51.73 -10.80 47.74
C THR A 830 -53.26 -11.00 47.50
N PRO A 831 -53.94 -12.17 47.28
CA PRO A 831 -53.54 -13.59 47.03
C PRO A 831 -54.40 -14.40 45.99
N SER A 832 -54.27 -15.75 45.99
CA SER A 832 -55.26 -16.81 45.56
C SER A 832 -55.26 -17.29 44.07
N ARG A 833 -55.66 -18.53 43.67
CA ARG A 833 -55.72 -19.90 44.30
C ARG A 833 -55.98 -21.00 43.20
N ILE A 834 -55.65 -22.27 43.48
CA ILE A 834 -55.79 -23.46 42.58
C ILE A 834 -57.18 -24.15 42.67
N PRO A 835 -57.65 -24.88 41.62
CA PRO A 835 -57.95 -26.33 41.76
C PRO A 835 -57.56 -27.21 40.52
N SER A 836 -57.97 -28.50 40.48
CA SER A 836 -57.21 -29.60 39.83
C SER A 836 -58.03 -30.73 39.15
N LYS A 837 -57.32 -31.79 38.65
CA LYS A 837 -57.75 -33.08 37.99
C LYS A 837 -57.91 -33.00 36.45
N ALA A 838 -57.75 -34.06 35.62
CA ALA A 838 -57.04 -35.37 35.62
C ALA A 838 -57.10 -35.92 34.14
N ASN A 839 -56.76 -37.14 33.67
CA ASN A 839 -56.32 -38.45 34.21
C ASN A 839 -55.68 -39.34 33.08
N SER A 840 -55.10 -40.52 33.40
CA SER A 840 -54.86 -41.72 32.54
C SER A 840 -53.94 -41.62 31.28
N SER A 841 -53.22 -42.66 30.81
CA SER A 841 -52.79 -43.96 31.40
C SER A 841 -51.80 -44.74 30.49
N ALA A 842 -50.86 -45.51 31.10
CA ALA A 842 -50.06 -46.62 30.52
C ALA A 842 -48.99 -46.28 29.42
N GLY A 843 -47.90 -47.06 29.25
CA GLY A 843 -47.40 -48.21 30.02
C GLY A 843 -46.20 -48.96 29.37
N LYS A 844 -45.60 -49.91 30.12
CA LYS A 844 -44.33 -50.67 29.87
C LYS A 844 -43.05 -49.85 30.15
N LYS A 845 -42.04 -50.25 30.96
CA LYS A 845 -41.48 -51.51 31.53
C LYS A 845 -40.55 -52.34 30.61
N SER A 846 -39.24 -52.27 30.89
CA SER A 846 -38.31 -53.34 31.37
C SER A 846 -38.43 -54.78 30.82
N PRO A 847 -37.33 -55.55 30.64
CA PRO A 847 -36.28 -55.73 31.66
C PRO A 847 -34.81 -55.89 31.16
N LEU A 848 -33.93 -56.22 32.11
CA LEU A 848 -32.55 -56.69 31.92
C LEU A 848 -32.53 -58.09 31.30
N GLU A 849 -31.38 -58.50 30.74
CA GLU A 849 -30.84 -59.82 31.08
C GLU A 849 -29.30 -59.81 31.06
N THR A 850 -28.68 -60.87 31.59
CA THR A 850 -27.25 -60.95 31.94
C THR A 850 -26.57 -62.14 31.25
N ASN A 851 -25.27 -62.03 30.94
CA ASN A 851 -24.28 -62.97 31.50
C ASN A 851 -22.80 -62.65 31.20
N ASN A 852 -22.01 -62.77 32.26
CA ASN A 852 -20.66 -63.33 32.37
C ASN A 852 -19.92 -63.81 31.10
N ASN A 853 -18.66 -63.35 30.93
CA ASN A 853 -17.52 -64.18 31.36
C ASN A 853 -16.17 -63.42 31.47
N LYS A 854 -15.62 -63.42 32.69
CA LYS A 854 -14.18 -63.43 33.04
C LYS A 854 -13.89 -64.83 33.64
N PRO A 855 -12.64 -65.27 33.91
CA PRO A 855 -11.37 -64.53 34.03
C PRO A 855 -10.24 -65.08 33.10
N SER A 856 -9.08 -64.42 32.94
CA SER A 856 -7.85 -64.62 33.74
C SER A 856 -6.65 -64.08 32.93
N ALA A 857 -5.46 -63.72 33.44
CA ALA A 857 -5.03 -63.35 34.79
C ALA A 857 -3.61 -62.69 34.77
N ILE A 858 -3.44 -61.57 35.50
CA ILE A 858 -2.41 -61.34 36.55
C ILE A 858 -0.91 -61.06 36.18
N ARG A 859 -0.43 -59.88 36.65
CA ARG A 859 0.96 -59.48 37.03
C ARG A 859 1.99 -59.06 35.92
N LEU A 860 3.01 -58.21 36.16
CA LEU A 860 3.50 -57.53 37.39
C LEU A 860 4.27 -56.18 37.14
N LYS A 861 4.06 -55.21 38.05
CA LYS A 861 4.97 -54.14 38.58
C LYS A 861 5.61 -53.03 37.71
N LYS A 862 5.39 -51.79 38.18
CA LYS A 862 6.23 -50.59 38.06
C LYS A 862 7.70 -50.80 38.46
N LYS A 863 8.56 -49.89 38.00
CA LYS A 863 9.57 -49.23 38.85
C LYS A 863 9.61 -47.73 38.55
N GLU A 864 9.86 -46.90 39.57
CA GLU A 864 9.95 -45.44 39.50
C GLU A 864 11.34 -45.01 39.99
N THR A 865 11.97 -44.02 39.35
CA THR A 865 13.06 -43.22 39.93
C THR A 865 13.11 -41.82 39.29
N SER A 866 12.71 -40.84 40.10
CA SER A 866 13.18 -39.44 40.16
C SER A 866 14.19 -38.92 39.11
N SER A 867 13.83 -37.79 38.49
CA SER A 867 14.77 -36.80 37.95
C SER A 867 14.98 -35.63 38.94
N PRO A 868 16.16 -34.99 38.96
CA PRO A 868 16.38 -33.65 39.51
C PRO A 868 16.36 -32.57 38.40
N SER A 869 16.23 -31.31 38.80
CA SER A 869 16.09 -30.14 37.91
C SER A 869 17.27 -29.16 37.99
N SER A 870 17.35 -28.21 37.04
CA SER A 870 18.20 -26.99 37.04
C SER A 870 19.73 -27.23 36.96
N THR A 871 20.58 -26.31 36.47
CA THR A 871 20.40 -24.86 36.19
C THR A 871 21.17 -24.38 34.94
N GLU A 872 20.91 -23.14 34.54
CA GLU A 872 21.39 -22.35 33.40
C GLU A 872 22.91 -22.18 33.16
N VAL A 873 23.24 -21.62 31.96
CA VAL A 873 24.39 -20.72 31.66
C VAL A 873 25.80 -21.37 31.71
N ARG A 874 26.63 -21.32 30.64
CA ARG A 874 27.13 -20.12 29.92
C ARG A 874 27.78 -20.49 28.57
N ARG A 875 27.88 -19.53 27.63
CA ARG A 875 28.80 -19.62 26.45
C ARG A 875 30.26 -19.40 26.88
N ALA A 876 31.19 -20.14 26.28
CA ALA A 876 32.63 -19.83 26.22
C ALA A 876 33.22 -20.43 24.91
N SER A 877 34.35 -19.92 24.42
CA SER A 877 34.85 -20.17 23.05
C SER A 877 36.37 -20.33 22.96
N ALA A 878 36.81 -20.98 21.86
CA ALA A 878 38.21 -21.21 21.41
C ALA A 878 39.08 -22.18 22.25
N GLY A 879 39.97 -22.94 21.58
CA GLY A 879 40.77 -24.00 22.25
C GLY A 879 41.61 -24.93 21.35
N ASN A 880 42.30 -24.37 20.35
CA ASN A 880 43.31 -24.94 19.44
C ASN A 880 43.88 -26.40 19.60
N VAL A 881 44.03 -27.05 18.43
CA VAL A 881 45.20 -27.84 17.95
C VAL A 881 45.51 -29.23 18.55
N THR A 882 45.49 -30.25 17.68
CA THR A 882 46.68 -31.11 17.42
C THR A 882 46.57 -31.81 16.05
N HIS A 883 47.71 -32.13 15.42
CA HIS A 883 47.79 -32.87 14.15
C HIS A 883 47.86 -34.39 14.38
N ASP A 884 47.45 -35.20 13.40
CA ASP A 884 48.41 -36.14 12.78
C ASP A 884 48.08 -36.43 11.29
N LYS A 885 48.98 -37.16 10.62
CA LYS A 885 49.08 -37.31 9.16
C LYS A 885 48.74 -38.74 8.70
N LYS A 886 48.14 -38.88 7.51
CA LYS A 886 48.76 -39.63 6.38
C LYS A 886 47.90 -39.68 5.10
N SER A 887 48.62 -39.63 3.99
CA SER A 887 48.27 -40.11 2.64
C SER A 887 49.49 -40.92 2.14
N PRO A 888 49.59 -41.44 0.90
CA PRO A 888 48.62 -41.51 -0.20
C PRO A 888 48.53 -42.92 -0.85
N LEU A 889 47.73 -43.08 -1.92
CA LEU A 889 48.19 -43.55 -3.25
C LEU A 889 47.02 -43.69 -4.26
N GLN A 890 47.34 -43.87 -5.55
CA GLN A 890 46.42 -43.81 -6.70
C GLN A 890 46.60 -45.04 -7.66
N PRO A 891 46.03 -45.15 -8.89
CA PRO A 891 45.21 -46.30 -9.27
C PRO A 891 45.78 -47.17 -10.43
N ARG A 892 45.02 -48.17 -10.89
CA ARG A 892 45.28 -48.88 -12.17
C ARG A 892 44.01 -49.29 -12.95
N ARG A 893 44.20 -49.47 -14.27
CA ARG A 893 43.21 -49.84 -15.32
C ARG A 893 43.07 -51.36 -15.52
N VAL A 894 42.04 -51.79 -16.28
CA VAL A 894 42.01 -52.82 -17.38
C VAL A 894 40.53 -52.97 -17.83
N SER A 895 40.08 -52.54 -19.03
CA SER A 895 39.98 -53.25 -20.35
C SER A 895 39.33 -54.65 -20.32
N GLY A 896 38.50 -55.10 -21.27
CA GLY A 896 38.01 -54.57 -22.57
C GLY A 896 37.16 -55.63 -23.33
N GLY A 897 36.86 -55.44 -24.63
CA GLY A 897 36.04 -56.36 -25.47
C GLY A 897 34.69 -55.73 -25.91
N THR A 898 34.28 -55.47 -27.17
CA THR A 898 34.63 -55.85 -28.57
C THR A 898 33.57 -56.78 -29.22
N LEU A 899 33.36 -56.64 -30.55
CA LEU A 899 32.47 -57.43 -31.46
C LEU A 899 30.97 -57.02 -31.50
N GLU A 900 30.25 -56.98 -32.64
CA GLU A 900 30.65 -56.86 -34.07
C GLU A 900 29.43 -56.49 -34.97
N SER A 901 29.67 -56.07 -36.23
CA SER A 901 28.86 -56.27 -37.48
C SER A 901 27.31 -56.12 -37.51
N THR A 902 26.62 -55.62 -38.55
CA THR A 902 26.93 -55.57 -40.00
C THR A 902 26.03 -54.55 -40.76
N ARG A 903 26.51 -54.03 -41.92
CA ARG A 903 25.82 -53.73 -43.22
C ARG A 903 24.26 -53.60 -43.29
N LYS A 904 23.64 -52.77 -44.16
CA LYS A 904 24.03 -52.29 -45.52
C LYS A 904 23.11 -51.14 -46.03
N SER A 905 23.54 -50.43 -47.09
CA SER A 905 22.78 -49.71 -48.18
C SER A 905 21.25 -49.56 -48.08
N SER A 906 20.64 -48.42 -48.46
CA SER A 906 20.71 -47.89 -49.85
C SER A 906 20.42 -46.38 -50.02
N SER A 907 20.56 -45.90 -51.26
CA SER A 907 20.37 -44.50 -51.70
C SER A 907 19.04 -44.28 -52.44
N ALA A 908 18.47 -43.08 -52.30
CA ALA A 908 17.50 -42.53 -53.26
C ALA A 908 17.62 -41.00 -53.34
N ASP A 909 17.66 -40.46 -54.55
CA ASP A 909 17.80 -39.02 -54.85
C ASP A 909 16.69 -38.62 -55.84
N VAL A 910 15.85 -37.65 -55.48
CA VAL A 910 14.85 -37.02 -56.37
C VAL A 910 14.68 -35.54 -56.02
N THR A 911 14.65 -34.70 -57.05
CA THR A 911 14.57 -33.24 -56.95
C THR A 911 13.13 -32.69 -56.98
N ARG A 912 12.91 -31.50 -56.37
CA ARG A 912 12.35 -30.31 -57.06
C ARG A 912 12.38 -29.01 -56.23
N LYS A 913 12.23 -27.89 -56.95
CA LYS A 913 12.28 -26.45 -56.57
C LYS A 913 10.87 -25.83 -56.72
N PRO A 914 10.64 -24.50 -56.52
CA PRO A 914 10.99 -23.59 -55.42
C PRO A 914 9.78 -22.67 -55.02
N SER A 915 10.06 -21.49 -54.41
CA SER A 915 9.16 -20.33 -54.15
C SER A 915 8.11 -20.48 -53.03
N GLY A 916 7.77 -19.43 -52.27
CA GLY A 916 8.29 -18.05 -52.24
C GLY A 916 7.70 -17.22 -51.08
N GLY A 917 8.06 -15.93 -50.98
CA GLY A 917 7.41 -14.90 -50.16
C GLY A 917 7.39 -13.56 -50.92
N PRO A 918 7.21 -12.36 -50.31
CA PRO A 918 6.87 -12.06 -48.90
C PRO A 918 5.76 -10.97 -48.71
N SER A 919 5.21 -10.86 -47.49
CA SER A 919 4.49 -9.68 -46.93
C SER A 919 4.25 -9.95 -45.42
N LEU A 920 4.39 -9.06 -44.42
CA LEU A 920 4.50 -7.59 -44.28
C LEU A 920 3.17 -6.80 -44.31
N ASN A 921 2.65 -6.54 -43.11
CA ASN A 921 1.78 -5.45 -42.57
C ASN A 921 1.57 -5.83 -41.07
N GLN A 922 1.55 -5.00 -40.02
CA GLN A 922 1.22 -3.57 -39.83
C GLN A 922 -0.24 -3.21 -40.10
N GLU A 923 -1.09 -3.44 -39.10
CA GLU A 923 -1.57 -2.38 -38.18
C GLU A 923 -1.46 -2.87 -36.72
#